data_AF-A0A2I0R0V2-F1
#
_entry.id   AF-A0A2I0R0V2-F1
#
_cell.length_a   1.000
_cell.length_b   1.000
_cell.length_c   1.000
_cell.angle_alpha   90.00
_cell.angle_beta   90.00
_cell.angle_gamma   90.00
#
_symmetry.space_group_name_H-M   'P 1'
#
loop_
_entity.id
_entity.type
_entity.pdbx_description
1 polymer ?
#
loop_
_entity_poly.entity_id
_entity_poly.type
_entity_poly.pdbx_seq_one_letter_code
_entity_poly.pdbx_strand_id
1 'polypeptide(L)'
;MKKMIFGLKTSGILSILFLLAFNVIFAQVTPGATTNFITTWKTDNSGSSNNNQIRIPTAGTGYNYDIYWEDVNDPNISGGINANSGSALITFPNAGTYRVEISGNFPRIYFDDSYYSDKPKILTVEQWGDIAWTSMYGAFDGCRNLTVPATDAPDLSNVTTTYRMFRYATSLNNDFSNWNTSTITNMQEMFIYASSFNGDITTWNTSNVSNMSSMFNSASAFNQNINSWNVSNVTSMQNMFMNAQAFNQDLNSWNTSSVTNMQNMFRGTSAFNGNIISWNTSNVSNMSSMFYGASAFNQDISGWDVTGTDNLNSMFREALVFNQDLSAWNTSNIVSMQRTFQNTGAFNQSLASWDISSVTTMVSMLDNSPISTANYDATLIGWEAQTVQNNVVLGANMLQYCNADVERNNLVTNSNWTINGDANICTTPFVTRWKTDNSGSSNNNQIRIPTTGAGYNYNIYWEDVNDPNINGGINGNSGSALITFPNAGTYRVEISGNFPRIYFNDSYYSDKLKILTVEQWGDIAWTSMYGAFNGCENLTVPATDAPDLSNVTTTYRMFRDATSLNNDFSNWNTSTITNMQEMFIGASAYDQTLGMWDVSNVSNMQNMLSNTNISVSNYDDILISWSNQSVQNNVTLGANNLEYCLAMLERLNLINNNNWTIVGDANSCEGPFVTIWKSDNPGASFNNQIIIPTDGAGYNYDLYWEDVNDPSTNGTLSNLTGDVTVNLPLAGTYKVEITGDFPRIYFNNDVNNDLEKILSVEEWGSILWSSMEDAFHGCNNLNVNATDSPFLMSVSSLSRMFKGATSLASDLNNWNTESITTMEEVFSNAINFNGNISSWNTSNVTNMKGAFNGASAFNQDISAWDVSNVQNMSYMFNEANTFNQDLSTWDVTNVQNMSFMFNDASLFDQNTGVWNVENVANMESMFDNSGLDHCTYNDILKGWSTLNLTNNVTLGALGIHYTEFATNERQSIISNFSWVINDDGETTTTNISVTGTVNGSDINLTTNGGNGPLDYEWSGPNNFSSSNQNITAPEDGTYIVLVSDGCTVASDTFNIETETNSIDKEALKMFKVYPNPSSSVLNIEVSNKFGKYVEFEIINALGMKISEGTIESGFGTISVVDFSKGVYLIKLNDQVKRFIVE
;
A
#
# COMPACT_ATOMS: atom_id res chain seq x y z
N MET A 1 38.36 46.75 -27.32
CA MET A 1 39.68 47.30 -27.75
C MET A 1 40.64 46.13 -28.01
N LYS A 2 41.20 45.98 -29.23
CA LYS A 2 42.34 45.10 -29.66
C LYS A 2 42.45 43.62 -29.15
N LYS A 3 42.65 42.68 -30.12
CA LYS A 3 43.07 41.24 -30.01
C LYS A 3 42.01 40.28 -29.42
N MET A 4 41.89 38.98 -29.77
CA MET A 4 42.45 38.05 -30.80
C MET A 4 41.42 36.88 -30.94
N ILE A 5 41.09 36.17 -32.05
CA ILE A 5 41.58 35.95 -33.44
C ILE A 5 42.38 34.63 -33.66
N PHE A 6 41.89 33.79 -34.61
CA PHE A 6 42.34 32.46 -35.13
C PHE A 6 41.99 31.19 -34.32
N GLY A 7 41.66 30.03 -34.93
CA GLY A 7 41.49 29.61 -36.35
C GLY A 7 40.51 28.40 -36.44
N LEU A 8 40.10 27.79 -37.56
CA LEU A 8 40.66 27.56 -38.92
C LEU A 8 39.53 27.59 -40.00
N LYS A 9 39.77 28.02 -41.26
CA LYS A 9 39.94 27.17 -42.49
C LYS A 9 39.11 25.87 -42.52
N THR A 10 38.34 25.51 -43.56
CA THR A 10 38.03 26.06 -44.92
C THR A 10 36.78 25.31 -45.46
N SER A 11 36.08 25.61 -46.57
CA SER A 11 36.33 26.42 -47.79
C SER A 11 34.99 27.07 -48.27
N GLY A 12 34.75 27.58 -49.49
CA GLY A 12 35.57 27.60 -50.71
C GLY A 12 34.95 28.31 -51.94
N ILE A 13 33.72 27.96 -52.37
CA ILE A 13 33.08 28.47 -53.59
C ILE A 13 31.75 29.18 -53.26
N LEU A 14 31.74 30.52 -53.31
CA LEU A 14 30.59 31.33 -53.81
C LEU A 14 30.95 32.82 -54.08
N SER A 15 32.20 33.12 -54.42
CA SER A 15 32.62 34.50 -54.73
C SER A 15 32.19 34.92 -56.14
N ILE A 16 31.01 35.56 -56.27
CA ILE A 16 30.64 36.31 -57.49
C ILE A 16 29.60 37.44 -57.29
N LEU A 17 28.74 37.36 -56.26
CA LEU A 17 27.61 38.31 -56.06
C LEU A 17 27.85 39.41 -55.01
N PHE A 18 29.02 39.44 -54.36
CA PHE A 18 29.29 40.34 -53.22
C PHE A 18 30.14 41.58 -53.57
N LEU A 19 30.19 41.98 -54.84
CA LEU A 19 31.18 42.95 -55.33
C LEU A 19 30.63 43.99 -56.33
N LEU A 20 29.45 44.57 -56.06
CA LEU A 20 28.89 45.64 -56.90
C LEU A 20 28.03 46.68 -56.14
N ALA A 21 28.29 46.90 -54.84
CA ALA A 21 27.51 47.84 -54.01
C ALA A 21 28.34 48.63 -52.98
N PHE A 22 29.60 48.94 -53.26
CA PHE A 22 30.43 49.82 -52.39
C PHE A 22 31.23 50.83 -53.22
N ASN A 23 30.50 51.75 -53.87
CA ASN A 23 31.07 52.92 -54.53
C ASN A 23 30.12 54.14 -54.44
N VAL A 24 29.52 54.36 -53.26
CA VAL A 24 28.90 55.65 -52.91
C VAL A 24 29.82 56.39 -51.95
N ILE A 25 30.61 57.25 -52.57
CA ILE A 25 31.28 58.47 -52.08
C ILE A 25 31.01 58.80 -50.60
N PHE A 26 32.09 58.93 -49.81
CA PHE A 26 32.10 59.72 -48.57
C PHE A 26 31.83 61.20 -48.91
N ALA A 27 30.56 61.58 -48.97
CA ALA A 27 30.17 62.98 -48.95
C ALA A 27 30.52 63.53 -47.56
N GLN A 28 31.25 64.64 -47.51
CA GLN A 28 31.52 65.31 -46.24
C GLN A 28 30.21 65.93 -45.74
N VAL A 29 29.61 65.33 -44.71
CA VAL A 29 28.39 65.84 -44.08
C VAL A 29 28.69 67.22 -43.49
N THR A 30 28.25 68.27 -44.18
CA THR A 30 28.21 69.64 -43.65
C THR A 30 27.16 69.70 -42.55
N PRO A 31 27.53 70.06 -41.30
CA PRO A 31 26.54 70.21 -40.23
C PRO A 31 25.50 71.28 -40.61
N GLY A 32 24.22 70.89 -40.69
CA GLY A 32 23.12 71.77 -41.07
C GLY A 32 22.53 71.58 -42.48
N ALA A 33 22.90 70.52 -43.20
CA ALA A 33 22.10 70.03 -44.33
C ALA A 33 21.01 69.06 -43.83
N THR A 34 19.75 69.30 -44.21
CA THR A 34 18.61 68.42 -43.90
C THR A 34 18.69 67.11 -44.70
N THR A 35 18.16 66.01 -44.18
CA THR A 35 18.27 64.67 -44.79
C THR A 35 16.90 64.07 -45.05
N ASN A 36 16.61 63.77 -46.31
CA ASN A 36 15.28 63.33 -46.73
C ASN A 36 14.94 61.92 -46.19
N PHE A 37 13.64 61.65 -45.98
CA PHE A 37 13.13 60.30 -45.77
C PHE A 37 13.07 59.57 -47.11
N ILE A 38 13.75 58.42 -47.25
CA ILE A 38 13.95 57.73 -48.54
C ILE A 38 13.32 56.35 -48.50
N THR A 39 12.53 56.03 -49.53
CA THR A 39 11.84 54.75 -49.69
C THR A 39 11.85 54.28 -51.14
N THR A 40 11.97 52.97 -51.40
CA THR A 40 11.77 52.42 -52.76
C THR A 40 10.44 51.66 -52.84
N TRP A 41 9.74 51.87 -53.95
CA TRP A 41 8.41 51.36 -54.22
C TRP A 41 8.37 50.64 -55.57
N LYS A 42 7.50 49.63 -55.71
CA LYS A 42 7.23 48.90 -56.94
C LYS A 42 5.77 49.06 -57.34
N THR A 43 5.52 49.83 -58.40
CA THR A 43 4.19 50.38 -58.74
C THR A 43 3.20 49.32 -59.24
N ASP A 44 3.72 48.23 -59.82
CA ASP A 44 2.99 47.09 -60.38
C ASP A 44 2.70 45.97 -59.35
N ASN A 45 3.16 46.11 -58.10
CA ASN A 45 2.67 45.29 -57.02
C ASN A 45 1.17 45.59 -56.75
N SER A 46 0.44 44.59 -56.28
CA SER A 46 -0.99 44.70 -55.93
C SER A 46 -1.27 45.89 -54.98
N GLY A 47 -2.19 46.78 -55.35
CA GLY A 47 -2.59 47.93 -54.52
C GLY A 47 -3.90 48.56 -55.00
N SER A 48 -4.25 49.70 -54.42
CA SER A 48 -5.44 50.50 -54.73
C SER A 48 -5.28 51.41 -55.96
N SER A 49 -4.05 51.85 -56.26
CA SER A 49 -3.72 52.67 -57.43
C SER A 49 -3.25 51.84 -58.63
N ASN A 50 -3.26 52.44 -59.83
CA ASN A 50 -2.87 51.76 -61.08
C ASN A 50 -1.42 51.25 -61.05
N ASN A 51 -1.07 50.34 -61.97
CA ASN A 51 0.27 49.71 -62.03
C ASN A 51 1.43 50.70 -62.29
N ASN A 52 1.15 51.95 -62.66
CA ASN A 52 2.12 53.04 -62.79
C ASN A 52 1.89 54.16 -61.74
N GLN A 53 1.34 53.82 -60.57
CA GLN A 53 1.03 54.77 -59.50
C GLN A 53 1.42 54.22 -58.12
N ILE A 54 1.63 55.15 -57.17
CA ILE A 54 1.58 54.88 -55.72
C ILE A 54 0.78 55.98 -55.01
N ARG A 55 0.17 55.62 -53.88
CA ARG A 55 -0.31 56.56 -52.88
C ARG A 55 0.62 56.58 -51.67
N ILE A 56 1.06 57.78 -51.26
CA ILE A 56 1.70 58.02 -49.96
C ILE A 56 0.58 58.46 -48.99
N PRO A 57 0.20 57.63 -48.01
CA PRO A 57 -0.98 57.90 -47.19
C PRO A 57 -0.63 58.66 -45.91
N THR A 58 -1.46 59.63 -45.57
CA THR A 58 -1.29 60.56 -44.44
C THR A 58 -2.58 60.65 -43.63
N ALA A 59 -2.49 61.10 -42.37
CA ALA A 59 -3.66 61.35 -41.53
C ALA A 59 -3.43 62.51 -40.55
N GLY A 60 -4.47 63.32 -40.32
CA GLY A 60 -4.40 64.54 -39.50
C GLY A 60 -4.08 65.78 -40.32
N THR A 61 -3.48 66.78 -39.68
CA THR A 61 -3.08 68.07 -40.28
C THR A 61 -1.60 68.35 -40.03
N GLY A 62 -1.08 69.48 -40.55
CA GLY A 62 0.30 69.92 -40.35
C GLY A 62 1.25 69.61 -41.51
N TYR A 63 0.86 68.72 -42.43
CA TYR A 63 1.61 68.38 -43.63
C TYR A 63 1.92 69.61 -44.49
N ASN A 64 3.20 69.79 -44.79
CA ASN A 64 3.70 70.69 -45.82
C ASN A 64 5.05 70.13 -46.28
N TYR A 65 4.99 69.17 -47.22
CA TYR A 65 6.14 68.38 -47.65
C TYR A 65 6.27 68.36 -49.17
N ASP A 66 7.53 68.27 -49.61
CA ASP A 66 7.88 68.05 -51.00
C ASP A 66 8.19 66.56 -51.20
N ILE A 67 7.97 66.07 -52.42
CA ILE A 67 8.26 64.70 -52.85
C ILE A 67 9.13 64.78 -54.09
N TYR A 68 10.25 64.06 -54.10
CA TYR A 68 11.04 63.76 -55.30
C TYR A 68 10.97 62.26 -55.61
N TRP A 69 11.04 61.87 -56.88
CA TRP A 69 11.10 60.47 -57.27
C TRP A 69 11.92 60.26 -58.55
N GLU A 70 12.50 59.07 -58.69
CA GLU A 70 13.30 58.62 -59.84
C GLU A 70 13.08 57.11 -60.12
N ASP A 71 13.15 56.67 -61.39
CA ASP A 71 13.18 55.25 -61.72
C ASP A 71 14.53 54.64 -61.35
N VAL A 72 14.52 53.54 -60.59
CA VAL A 72 15.74 52.87 -60.10
C VAL A 72 16.61 52.32 -61.24
N ASN A 73 16.05 52.14 -62.44
CA ASN A 73 16.75 51.62 -63.62
C ASN A 73 17.21 52.74 -64.59
N ASP A 74 16.58 53.91 -64.53
CA ASP A 74 16.95 55.09 -65.31
C ASP A 74 16.60 56.40 -64.56
N PRO A 75 17.51 56.94 -63.72
CA PRO A 75 17.28 58.16 -62.95
C PRO A 75 16.95 59.43 -63.76
N ASN A 76 17.16 59.41 -65.09
CA ASN A 76 16.68 60.49 -65.97
C ASN A 76 15.14 60.54 -66.03
N ILE A 77 14.46 59.44 -65.70
CA ILE A 77 13.01 59.34 -65.53
C ILE A 77 12.67 59.71 -64.09
N SER A 78 12.61 61.01 -63.81
CA SER A 78 12.34 61.56 -62.48
C SER A 78 11.29 62.69 -62.48
N GLY A 79 10.79 63.04 -61.30
CA GLY A 79 9.79 64.09 -61.10
C GLY A 79 9.52 64.40 -59.63
N GLY A 80 8.46 65.14 -59.34
CA GLY A 80 8.14 65.52 -57.96
C GLY A 80 6.80 66.25 -57.79
N ILE A 81 6.46 66.52 -56.53
CA ILE A 81 5.27 67.27 -56.08
C ILE A 81 5.71 68.18 -54.93
N ASN A 82 5.42 69.49 -55.02
CA ASN A 82 5.86 70.46 -54.02
C ASN A 82 4.70 70.97 -53.15
N ALA A 83 4.99 71.38 -51.92
CA ALA A 83 4.07 71.97 -50.94
C ALA A 83 2.79 71.15 -50.71
N ASN A 84 2.92 69.81 -50.67
CA ASN A 84 1.81 68.91 -50.50
C ASN A 84 1.35 68.84 -49.02
N SER A 85 0.03 68.81 -48.82
CA SER A 85 -0.62 69.00 -47.50
C SER A 85 -1.56 67.86 -47.10
N GLY A 86 -1.46 66.70 -47.76
CA GLY A 86 -2.22 65.50 -47.46
C GLY A 86 -1.71 64.27 -48.23
N SER A 87 -2.57 63.27 -48.45
CA SER A 87 -2.16 61.99 -49.05
C SER A 87 -1.89 62.14 -50.55
N ALA A 88 -0.63 62.04 -50.96
CA ALA A 88 -0.24 62.18 -52.36
C ALA A 88 -0.62 60.94 -53.19
N LEU A 89 -1.06 61.16 -54.43
CA LEU A 89 -1.17 60.13 -55.47
C LEU A 89 -0.18 60.48 -56.60
N ILE A 90 0.88 59.69 -56.72
CA ILE A 90 1.93 59.89 -57.73
C ILE A 90 1.59 59.03 -58.95
N THR A 91 1.78 59.58 -60.15
CA THR A 91 1.66 58.84 -61.41
C THR A 91 2.97 58.91 -62.16
N PHE A 92 3.56 57.74 -62.41
CA PHE A 92 4.84 57.57 -63.07
C PHE A 92 4.64 57.32 -64.58
N PRO A 93 5.65 57.59 -65.43
CA PRO A 93 5.55 57.38 -66.87
C PRO A 93 5.30 55.92 -67.26
N ASN A 94 5.89 54.98 -66.52
CA ASN A 94 5.77 53.54 -66.74
C ASN A 94 5.45 52.80 -65.43
N ALA A 95 5.03 51.55 -65.55
CA ALA A 95 5.04 50.61 -64.42
C ALA A 95 6.49 50.16 -64.15
N GLY A 96 6.96 50.21 -62.89
CA GLY A 96 8.36 49.97 -62.56
C GLY A 96 8.68 50.06 -61.07
N THR A 97 9.97 50.22 -60.76
CA THR A 97 10.47 50.40 -59.40
C THR A 97 11.09 51.79 -59.27
N TYR A 98 10.58 52.56 -58.33
CA TYR A 98 10.89 53.98 -58.15
C TYR A 98 11.39 54.24 -56.74
N ARG A 99 12.49 54.98 -56.65
CA ARG A 99 13.00 55.55 -55.40
C ARG A 99 12.30 56.88 -55.16
N VAL A 100 11.87 57.12 -53.93
CA VAL A 100 11.00 58.22 -53.52
C VAL A 100 11.56 58.88 -52.27
N GLU A 101 11.85 60.17 -52.37
CA GLU A 101 12.32 61.01 -51.26
C GLU A 101 11.21 61.94 -50.79
N ILE A 102 11.12 62.13 -49.47
CA ILE A 102 10.21 63.08 -48.82
C ILE A 102 11.02 64.07 -47.97
N SER A 103 10.71 65.36 -48.10
CA SER A 103 11.37 66.44 -47.36
C SER A 103 10.36 67.50 -46.88
N GLY A 104 10.70 68.25 -45.82
CA GLY A 104 9.78 69.22 -45.21
C GLY A 104 8.93 68.59 -44.11
N ASN A 105 7.76 69.18 -43.81
CA ASN A 105 6.97 68.75 -42.65
C ASN A 105 6.08 67.54 -42.99
N PHE A 106 6.59 66.35 -42.70
CA PHE A 106 5.91 65.07 -42.88
C PHE A 106 5.71 64.34 -41.54
N PRO A 107 4.81 64.83 -40.65
CA PRO A 107 4.78 64.44 -39.23
C PRO A 107 4.40 62.97 -38.94
N ARG A 108 3.89 62.23 -39.94
CA ARG A 108 3.38 60.84 -39.84
C ARG A 108 3.14 60.25 -41.23
N ILE A 109 3.41 58.96 -41.40
CA ILE A 109 2.87 58.14 -42.50
C ILE A 109 1.77 57.23 -41.94
N TYR A 110 0.68 57.00 -42.66
CA TYR A 110 -0.49 56.31 -42.11
C TYR A 110 -1.08 55.29 -43.09
N PHE A 111 -0.72 54.02 -42.89
CA PHE A 111 -1.24 52.90 -43.67
C PHE A 111 -2.46 52.21 -43.03
N ASP A 112 -2.80 52.39 -41.74
CA ASP A 112 -4.04 51.85 -41.13
C ASP A 112 -5.33 52.60 -41.60
N ASP A 113 -5.34 53.09 -42.84
CA ASP A 113 -6.53 53.47 -43.61
C ASP A 113 -7.07 52.23 -44.35
N SER A 114 -8.38 51.99 -44.22
CA SER A 114 -9.08 50.87 -44.83
C SER A 114 -9.57 51.15 -46.26
N TYR A 115 -9.55 52.40 -46.73
CA TYR A 115 -10.19 52.78 -48.00
C TYR A 115 -9.25 52.75 -49.23
N TYR A 116 -8.02 53.28 -49.16
CA TYR A 116 -7.18 53.46 -50.36
C TYR A 116 -5.70 53.12 -50.15
N SER A 117 -5.40 51.88 -49.74
CA SER A 117 -4.04 51.50 -49.34
C SER A 117 -3.21 50.83 -50.46
N ASP A 118 -1.97 51.30 -50.65
CA ASP A 118 -0.96 50.71 -51.55
C ASP A 118 0.12 49.92 -50.80
N LYS A 119 -0.26 49.30 -49.66
CA LYS A 119 0.66 48.67 -48.70
C LYS A 119 1.67 47.69 -49.32
N PRO A 120 1.34 46.84 -50.31
CA PRO A 120 2.32 45.93 -50.93
C PRO A 120 3.26 46.62 -51.93
N LYS A 121 3.05 47.91 -52.26
CA LYS A 121 3.88 48.65 -53.22
C LYS A 121 5.16 49.19 -52.62
N ILE A 122 5.19 49.57 -51.33
CA ILE A 122 6.45 49.93 -50.67
C ILE A 122 7.31 48.67 -50.43
N LEU A 123 8.61 48.77 -50.68
CA LEU A 123 9.59 47.68 -50.52
C LEU A 123 10.64 47.98 -49.45
N THR A 124 11.12 49.23 -49.38
CA THR A 124 12.20 49.63 -48.46
C THR A 124 11.91 50.97 -47.77
N VAL A 125 12.39 51.11 -46.53
CA VAL A 125 12.87 52.39 -46.00
C VAL A 125 14.40 52.35 -46.03
N GLU A 126 15.01 53.24 -46.81
CA GLU A 126 16.46 53.28 -47.09
C GLU A 126 17.18 54.33 -46.24
N GLN A 127 16.45 55.36 -45.80
CA GLN A 127 16.92 56.39 -44.88
C GLN A 127 15.73 56.97 -44.13
N TRP A 128 15.85 57.19 -42.82
CA TRP A 128 14.82 57.84 -42.01
C TRP A 128 14.84 59.38 -42.11
N GLY A 129 16.04 59.96 -42.23
CA GLY A 129 16.21 61.39 -42.40
C GLY A 129 16.00 62.21 -41.12
N ASP A 130 15.95 63.53 -41.24
CA ASP A 130 15.70 64.47 -40.12
C ASP A 130 14.22 64.84 -39.93
N ILE A 131 13.31 63.97 -40.39
CA ILE A 131 11.88 64.07 -40.13
C ILE A 131 11.61 63.88 -38.63
N ALA A 132 11.19 64.95 -37.96
CA ALA A 132 10.70 64.91 -36.58
C ALA A 132 9.29 64.29 -36.52
N TRP A 133 9.22 62.98 -36.32
CA TRP A 133 7.96 62.25 -36.28
C TRP A 133 7.16 62.63 -35.03
N THR A 134 5.84 62.83 -35.18
CA THR A 134 4.93 63.12 -34.05
C THR A 134 4.00 61.94 -33.73
N SER A 135 3.88 60.97 -34.64
CA SER A 135 3.19 59.70 -34.36
C SER A 135 3.64 58.60 -35.32
N MET A 136 3.89 57.40 -34.78
CA MET A 136 4.06 56.18 -35.55
C MET A 136 2.81 55.26 -35.52
N TYR A 137 1.68 55.73 -34.96
CA TYR A 137 0.42 54.99 -34.96
C TYR A 137 0.04 54.65 -36.41
N GLY A 138 -0.09 53.36 -36.72
CA GLY A 138 -0.55 52.87 -38.01
C GLY A 138 0.34 53.27 -39.19
N ALA A 139 1.59 53.71 -38.93
CA ALA A 139 2.64 53.65 -39.95
C ALA A 139 2.82 52.18 -40.37
N PHE A 140 3.24 51.95 -41.62
CA PHE A 140 3.53 50.67 -42.27
C PHE A 140 2.59 49.44 -42.06
N ASP A 141 1.41 49.60 -41.46
CA ASP A 141 0.41 48.54 -41.30
C ASP A 141 0.08 47.87 -42.65
N GLY A 142 0.17 46.53 -42.68
CA GLY A 142 -0.03 45.68 -43.84
C GLY A 142 0.99 45.82 -44.96
N CYS A 143 2.11 46.53 -44.74
CA CYS A 143 3.20 46.65 -45.71
C CYS A 143 4.03 45.35 -45.76
N ARG A 144 3.39 44.27 -46.20
CA ARG A 144 3.88 42.89 -46.20
C ARG A 144 5.23 42.66 -46.89
N ASN A 145 5.59 43.53 -47.82
CA ASN A 145 6.82 43.48 -48.61
C ASN A 145 7.94 44.38 -48.06
N LEU A 146 7.69 45.10 -46.97
CA LEU A 146 8.63 46.09 -46.42
C LEU A 146 9.83 45.43 -45.74
N THR A 147 11.00 45.99 -46.01
CA THR A 147 12.23 45.86 -45.21
C THR A 147 12.78 47.24 -44.87
N VAL A 148 13.64 47.34 -43.85
CA VAL A 148 14.26 48.61 -43.43
C VAL A 148 15.78 48.46 -43.46
N PRO A 149 16.43 48.50 -44.64
CA PRO A 149 17.90 48.51 -44.76
C PRO A 149 18.56 49.82 -44.28
N ALA A 150 17.79 50.84 -43.90
CA ALA A 150 18.29 52.10 -43.35
C ALA A 150 19.24 51.90 -42.16
N THR A 151 20.36 52.62 -42.16
CA THR A 151 21.37 52.58 -41.08
C THR A 151 21.29 53.76 -40.11
N ASP A 152 20.49 54.77 -40.43
CA ASP A 152 20.07 55.82 -39.50
C ASP A 152 18.83 55.38 -38.70
N ALA A 153 18.33 56.24 -37.82
CA ALA A 153 17.17 55.98 -36.98
C ALA A 153 16.19 57.17 -37.04
N PRO A 154 14.88 56.95 -36.93
CA PRO A 154 13.90 58.02 -36.92
C PRO A 154 14.02 58.87 -35.66
N ASP A 155 13.80 60.19 -35.78
CA ASP A 155 13.58 61.04 -34.60
C ASP A 155 12.20 60.73 -34.00
N LEU A 156 12.21 59.93 -32.93
CA LEU A 156 11.03 59.57 -32.14
C LEU A 156 10.80 60.52 -30.95
N SER A 157 11.55 61.62 -30.81
CA SER A 157 11.50 62.50 -29.63
C SER A 157 10.14 63.16 -29.38
N ASN A 158 9.30 63.26 -30.41
CA ASN A 158 7.92 63.76 -30.32
C ASN A 158 6.86 62.65 -30.45
N VAL A 159 7.27 61.38 -30.56
CA VAL A 159 6.38 60.21 -30.64
C VAL A 159 6.17 59.63 -29.24
N THR A 160 4.91 59.31 -28.91
CA THR A 160 4.54 58.58 -27.68
C THR A 160 3.94 57.20 -27.94
N THR A 161 3.64 56.86 -29.19
CA THR A 161 3.03 55.56 -29.55
C THR A 161 3.51 55.02 -30.89
N THR A 162 3.81 53.73 -30.90
CA THR A 162 4.12 52.91 -32.09
C THR A 162 2.99 51.91 -32.40
N TYR A 163 1.76 52.21 -31.94
CA TYR A 163 0.60 51.34 -32.12
C TYR A 163 0.44 50.89 -33.58
N ARG A 164 0.50 49.58 -33.83
CA ARG A 164 0.43 48.96 -35.17
C ARG A 164 1.53 49.34 -36.19
N MET A 165 2.65 49.95 -35.77
CA MET A 165 3.69 50.48 -36.68
C MET A 165 4.25 49.45 -37.71
N PHE A 166 4.20 48.16 -37.41
CA PHE A 166 4.64 47.08 -38.31
C PHE A 166 3.67 45.89 -38.33
N ARG A 167 2.40 46.14 -38.03
CA ARG A 167 1.32 45.14 -38.08
C ARG A 167 1.21 44.55 -39.48
N TYR A 168 1.15 43.22 -39.61
CA TYR A 168 1.17 42.47 -40.88
C TYR A 168 2.39 42.78 -41.80
N ALA A 169 3.50 43.33 -41.29
CA ALA A 169 4.73 43.55 -42.06
C ALA A 169 5.54 42.24 -42.20
N THR A 170 5.00 41.26 -42.90
CA THR A 170 5.49 39.86 -42.91
C THR A 170 6.94 39.65 -43.38
N SER A 171 7.52 40.58 -44.15
CA SER A 171 8.93 40.51 -44.62
C SER A 171 9.92 41.25 -43.73
N LEU A 172 9.46 41.95 -42.69
CA LEU A 172 10.30 42.78 -41.84
C LEU A 172 11.20 41.91 -40.95
N ASN A 173 12.51 42.10 -41.01
CA ASN A 173 13.47 41.40 -40.14
C ASN A 173 14.80 42.19 -40.01
N ASN A 174 14.68 43.47 -39.66
CA ASN A 174 15.80 44.43 -39.64
C ASN A 174 16.19 44.79 -38.20
N ASP A 175 17.47 45.10 -38.00
CA ASP A 175 18.03 45.60 -36.74
C ASP A 175 17.48 47.01 -36.45
N PHE A 176 16.95 47.21 -35.24
CA PHE A 176 16.45 48.50 -34.74
C PHE A 176 17.12 48.91 -33.42
N SER A 177 18.27 48.30 -33.08
CA SER A 177 19.01 48.53 -31.83
C SER A 177 19.55 49.96 -31.67
N ASN A 178 19.58 50.73 -32.76
CA ASN A 178 19.96 52.15 -32.79
C ASN A 178 18.79 53.13 -32.52
N TRP A 179 17.54 52.65 -32.36
CA TRP A 179 16.37 53.52 -32.16
C TRP A 179 16.23 54.00 -30.71
N ASN A 180 15.97 55.29 -30.52
CA ASN A 180 15.65 55.84 -29.20
C ASN A 180 14.15 55.76 -28.89
N THR A 181 13.74 54.75 -28.11
CA THR A 181 12.35 54.54 -27.71
C THR A 181 11.93 55.23 -26.41
N SER A 182 12.78 56.05 -25.79
CA SER A 182 12.57 56.52 -24.40
C SER A 182 11.31 57.35 -24.16
N THR A 183 10.69 57.87 -25.22
CA THR A 183 9.44 58.67 -25.21
C THR A 183 8.17 57.84 -25.40
N ILE A 184 8.29 56.57 -25.79
CA ILE A 184 7.15 55.70 -26.10
C ILE A 184 6.48 55.21 -24.82
N THR A 185 5.16 55.36 -24.75
CA THR A 185 4.31 54.86 -23.66
C THR A 185 3.39 53.71 -24.08
N ASN A 186 3.15 53.53 -25.38
CA ASN A 186 2.28 52.49 -25.92
C ASN A 186 2.89 51.80 -27.15
N MET A 187 3.16 50.49 -27.02
CA MET A 187 3.70 49.59 -28.06
C MET A 187 2.70 48.48 -28.49
N GLN A 188 1.41 48.61 -28.13
CA GLN A 188 0.38 47.61 -28.45
C GLN A 188 0.32 47.31 -29.96
N GLU A 189 0.15 46.04 -30.31
CA GLU A 189 0.01 45.55 -31.69
C GLU A 189 1.19 45.92 -32.64
N MET A 190 2.36 46.36 -32.14
CA MET A 190 3.43 46.93 -32.98
C MET A 190 3.93 45.97 -34.07
N PHE A 191 4.17 44.69 -33.75
CA PHE A 191 4.66 43.66 -34.68
C PHE A 191 3.64 42.51 -34.88
N ILE A 192 2.35 42.73 -34.61
CA ILE A 192 1.34 41.67 -34.74
C ILE A 192 1.26 41.16 -36.19
N TYR A 193 1.38 39.85 -36.39
CA TYR A 193 1.54 39.17 -37.70
C TYR A 193 2.77 39.60 -38.52
N ALA A 194 3.81 40.17 -37.92
CA ALA A 194 5.12 40.32 -38.56
C ALA A 194 5.87 38.97 -38.53
N SER A 195 5.39 37.99 -39.29
CA SER A 195 5.73 36.56 -39.16
C SER A 195 7.23 36.24 -39.21
N SER A 196 8.02 37.00 -39.97
CA SER A 196 9.46 36.80 -40.14
C SER A 196 10.31 37.68 -39.21
N PHE A 197 9.70 38.49 -38.33
CA PHE A 197 10.42 39.45 -37.51
C PHE A 197 11.17 38.80 -36.35
N ASN A 198 12.49 38.92 -36.38
CA ASN A 198 13.41 38.58 -35.30
C ASN A 198 14.58 39.59 -35.24
N GLY A 199 14.30 40.87 -35.55
CA GLY A 199 15.29 41.95 -35.55
C GLY A 199 15.68 42.41 -34.15
N ASP A 200 16.93 42.85 -33.97
CA ASP A 200 17.43 43.27 -32.65
C ASP A 200 16.71 44.53 -32.14
N ILE A 201 16.17 44.42 -30.94
CA ILE A 201 15.47 45.44 -30.15
C ILE A 201 15.89 45.38 -28.66
N THR A 202 16.99 44.67 -28.36
CA THR A 202 17.44 44.35 -26.99
C THR A 202 17.95 45.56 -26.21
N THR A 203 18.28 46.65 -26.92
CA THR A 203 18.74 47.94 -26.41
C THR A 203 17.61 48.94 -26.11
N TRP A 204 16.37 48.65 -26.51
CA TRP A 204 15.25 49.59 -26.40
C TRP A 204 14.96 49.98 -24.95
N ASN A 205 14.78 51.28 -24.71
CA ASN A 205 14.31 51.77 -23.43
C ASN A 205 12.78 51.67 -23.37
N THR A 206 12.30 50.73 -22.56
CA THR A 206 10.87 50.47 -22.32
C THR A 206 10.33 51.12 -21.04
N SER A 207 11.13 51.86 -20.27
CA SER A 207 10.77 52.26 -18.90
C SER A 207 9.51 53.12 -18.77
N ASN A 208 9.07 53.76 -19.86
CA ASN A 208 7.86 54.59 -19.90
C ASN A 208 6.66 53.88 -20.54
N VAL A 209 6.83 52.65 -21.03
CA VAL A 209 5.77 51.85 -21.67
C VAL A 209 4.83 51.29 -20.61
N SER A 210 3.53 51.55 -20.77
CA SER A 210 2.47 51.01 -19.91
C SER A 210 1.64 49.91 -20.57
N ASN A 211 1.69 49.80 -21.90
CA ASN A 211 0.90 48.82 -22.66
C ASN A 211 1.75 48.15 -23.75
N MET A 212 1.91 46.83 -23.65
CA MET A 212 2.61 45.94 -24.60
C MET A 212 1.67 44.89 -25.21
N SER A 213 0.36 45.08 -25.09
CA SER A 213 -0.64 44.08 -25.49
C SER A 213 -0.48 43.67 -26.96
N SER A 214 -0.46 42.37 -27.23
CA SER A 214 -0.35 41.77 -28.57
C SER A 214 0.87 42.22 -29.40
N MET A 215 1.92 42.74 -28.76
CA MET A 215 3.07 43.35 -29.45
C MET A 215 3.74 42.41 -30.47
N PHE A 216 3.92 41.13 -30.12
CA PHE A 216 4.53 40.09 -30.96
C PHE A 216 3.56 38.97 -31.34
N ASN A 217 2.25 39.20 -31.21
CA ASN A 217 1.25 38.18 -31.51
C ASN A 217 1.38 37.73 -32.99
N SER A 218 1.58 36.44 -33.21
CA SER A 218 1.80 35.81 -34.51
C SER A 218 3.05 36.32 -35.26
N ALA A 219 4.01 36.92 -34.55
CA ALA A 219 5.37 37.13 -35.03
C ALA A 219 6.17 35.81 -34.88
N SER A 220 5.83 34.81 -35.71
CA SER A 220 6.23 33.41 -35.56
C SER A 220 7.74 33.15 -35.39
N ALA A 221 8.60 34.00 -35.98
CA ALA A 221 10.06 33.88 -35.92
C ALA A 221 10.71 34.61 -34.72
N PHE A 222 9.96 35.37 -33.92
CA PHE A 222 10.52 36.24 -32.89
C PHE A 222 11.07 35.43 -31.70
N ASN A 223 12.35 35.64 -31.37
CA ASN A 223 13.06 34.97 -30.27
C ASN A 223 14.24 35.81 -29.74
N GLN A 224 14.11 37.15 -29.70
CA GLN A 224 15.17 38.04 -29.18
C GLN A 224 15.19 38.11 -27.66
N ASN A 225 16.39 38.18 -27.07
CA ASN A 225 16.57 38.24 -25.61
C ASN A 225 16.21 39.64 -25.06
N ILE A 226 14.95 39.78 -24.67
CA ILE A 226 14.35 40.99 -24.09
C ILE A 226 14.31 40.98 -22.55
N ASN A 227 15.07 40.10 -21.89
CA ASN A 227 15.18 40.08 -20.42
C ASN A 227 15.82 41.38 -19.85
N SER A 228 16.49 42.16 -20.70
CA SER A 228 17.03 43.50 -20.39
C SER A 228 15.97 44.59 -20.23
N TRP A 229 14.74 44.36 -20.70
CA TRP A 229 13.69 45.38 -20.74
C TRP A 229 13.15 45.71 -19.35
N ASN A 230 13.00 47.01 -19.07
CA ASN A 230 12.29 47.46 -17.87
C ASN A 230 10.79 47.50 -18.14
N VAL A 231 10.05 46.55 -17.54
CA VAL A 231 8.59 46.44 -17.65
C VAL A 231 7.84 46.93 -16.41
N SER A 232 8.49 47.59 -15.45
CA SER A 232 7.87 47.91 -14.13
C SER A 232 6.66 48.85 -14.19
N ASN A 233 6.43 49.53 -15.31
CA ASN A 233 5.29 50.42 -15.55
C ASN A 233 4.22 49.79 -16.47
N VAL A 234 4.45 48.58 -17.00
CA VAL A 234 3.52 47.86 -17.86
C VAL A 234 2.36 47.32 -17.03
N THR A 235 1.13 47.61 -17.45
CA THR A 235 -0.10 47.13 -16.80
C THR A 235 -0.81 46.03 -17.60
N SER A 236 -0.55 45.93 -18.90
CA SER A 236 -1.14 44.88 -19.76
C SER A 236 -0.12 44.26 -20.71
N MET A 237 -0.04 42.92 -20.65
CA MET A 237 0.72 42.03 -21.53
C MET A 237 -0.21 41.05 -22.29
N GLN A 238 -1.51 41.36 -22.36
CA GLN A 238 -2.54 40.59 -23.06
C GLN A 238 -2.10 40.16 -24.47
N ASN A 239 -2.13 38.85 -24.75
CA ASN A 239 -1.69 38.19 -25.98
C ASN A 239 -0.24 38.49 -26.42
N MET A 240 0.66 39.02 -25.58
CA MET A 240 1.94 39.64 -26.03
C MET A 240 2.77 38.75 -26.97
N PHE A 241 2.88 37.46 -26.70
CA PHE A 241 3.61 36.46 -27.51
C PHE A 241 2.70 35.39 -28.13
N MET A 242 1.38 35.60 -28.13
CA MET A 242 0.42 34.62 -28.67
C MET A 242 0.80 34.19 -30.10
N ASN A 243 0.98 32.90 -30.37
CA ASN A 243 1.47 32.32 -31.63
C ASN A 243 2.88 32.77 -32.08
N ALA A 244 3.73 33.32 -31.21
CA ALA A 244 5.15 33.59 -31.50
C ALA A 244 5.94 32.26 -31.41
N GLN A 245 5.68 31.34 -32.34
CA GLN A 245 6.06 29.92 -32.26
C GLN A 245 7.51 29.62 -31.85
N ALA A 246 8.46 30.46 -32.26
CA ALA A 246 9.90 30.31 -31.96
C ALA A 246 10.34 30.93 -30.61
N PHE A 247 9.48 31.69 -29.91
CA PHE A 247 9.86 32.44 -28.72
C PHE A 247 10.13 31.51 -27.52
N ASN A 248 11.37 31.51 -27.04
CA ASN A 248 11.83 30.74 -25.90
C ASN A 248 13.03 31.45 -25.23
N GLN A 249 12.78 32.58 -24.59
CA GLN A 249 13.78 33.34 -23.83
C GLN A 249 13.38 33.40 -22.35
N ASP A 250 14.37 33.40 -21.46
CA ASP A 250 14.15 33.69 -20.04
C ASP A 250 13.65 35.13 -19.86
N LEU A 251 12.70 35.34 -18.95
CA LEU A 251 12.15 36.65 -18.60
C LEU A 251 12.22 36.89 -17.07
N ASN A 252 13.12 36.18 -16.39
CA ASN A 252 13.27 36.13 -14.94
C ASN A 252 13.91 37.39 -14.31
N SER A 253 14.08 38.47 -15.08
CA SER A 253 14.49 39.80 -14.58
C SER A 253 13.39 40.85 -14.75
N TRP A 254 12.23 40.48 -15.28
CA TRP A 254 11.07 41.37 -15.43
C TRP A 254 10.35 41.59 -14.09
N ASN A 255 10.21 42.86 -13.69
CA ASN A 255 9.34 43.23 -12.58
C ASN A 255 7.88 43.36 -13.06
N THR A 256 7.10 42.30 -12.89
CA THR A 256 5.69 42.22 -13.29
C THR A 256 4.71 42.82 -12.28
N SER A 257 5.15 43.41 -11.16
CA SER A 257 4.26 43.80 -10.04
C SER A 257 3.17 44.82 -10.38
N SER A 258 3.26 45.50 -11.53
CA SER A 258 2.26 46.45 -12.03
C SER A 258 1.28 45.86 -13.05
N VAL A 259 1.50 44.63 -13.50
CA VAL A 259 0.71 43.95 -14.53
C VAL A 259 -0.60 43.44 -13.92
N THR A 260 -1.73 43.77 -14.56
CA THR A 260 -3.05 43.28 -14.16
C THR A 260 -3.67 42.29 -15.15
N ASN A 261 -3.16 42.24 -16.40
CA ASN A 261 -3.69 41.40 -17.47
C ASN A 261 -2.57 40.67 -18.24
N MET A 262 -2.57 39.34 -18.15
CA MET A 262 -1.70 38.40 -18.86
C MET A 262 -2.48 37.43 -19.76
N GLN A 263 -3.74 37.73 -20.08
CA GLN A 263 -4.63 36.85 -20.85
C GLN A 263 -3.99 36.42 -22.18
N ASN A 264 -4.01 35.12 -22.50
CA ASN A 264 -3.37 34.51 -23.68
C ASN A 264 -1.86 34.85 -23.88
N MET A 265 -1.11 35.32 -22.88
CA MET A 265 0.22 35.92 -23.09
C MET A 265 1.18 35.02 -23.90
N PHE A 266 1.16 33.71 -23.66
CA PHE A 266 1.94 32.69 -24.37
C PHE A 266 1.08 31.68 -25.15
N ARG A 267 -0.18 32.02 -25.48
CA ARG A 267 -1.09 31.10 -26.18
C ARG A 267 -0.57 30.71 -27.57
N GLY A 268 -0.30 29.43 -27.81
CA GLY A 268 0.24 28.90 -29.06
C GLY A 268 1.75 29.15 -29.26
N THR A 269 2.46 29.53 -28.19
CA THR A 269 3.92 29.77 -28.21
C THR A 269 4.64 28.43 -28.03
N SER A 270 4.59 27.59 -29.07
CA SER A 270 4.92 26.17 -29.01
C SER A 270 6.30 25.83 -28.44
N ALA A 271 7.31 26.70 -28.62
CA ALA A 271 8.66 26.48 -28.11
C ALA A 271 8.91 27.03 -26.68
N PHE A 272 7.95 27.74 -26.08
CA PHE A 272 8.20 28.50 -24.84
C PHE A 272 8.34 27.60 -23.61
N ASN A 273 9.51 27.67 -22.99
CA ASN A 273 9.85 27.07 -21.69
C ASN A 273 10.89 27.94 -20.95
N GLY A 274 10.86 29.26 -21.18
CA GLY A 274 11.82 30.21 -20.60
C GLY A 274 11.46 30.58 -19.16
N ASN A 275 12.47 30.82 -18.33
CA ASN A 275 12.29 31.00 -16.89
C ASN A 275 11.50 32.28 -16.53
N ILE A 276 10.47 32.12 -15.69
CA ILE A 276 9.54 33.15 -15.21
C ILE A 276 9.25 33.04 -13.70
N ILE A 277 10.10 32.34 -12.93
CA ILE A 277 9.82 32.02 -11.52
C ILE A 277 9.79 33.25 -10.59
N SER A 278 10.46 34.35 -10.97
CA SER A 278 10.50 35.61 -10.19
C SER A 278 9.27 36.50 -10.35
N TRP A 279 8.31 36.12 -11.20
CA TRP A 279 7.19 37.00 -11.55
C TRP A 279 6.23 37.18 -10.36
N ASN A 280 6.00 38.44 -9.98
CA ASN A 280 4.95 38.79 -9.06
C ASN A 280 3.62 38.88 -9.82
N THR A 281 2.67 38.02 -9.45
CA THR A 281 1.34 37.90 -10.05
C THR A 281 0.20 38.42 -9.17
N SER A 282 0.47 38.95 -7.97
CA SER A 282 -0.57 39.28 -6.97
C SER A 282 -1.58 40.35 -7.42
N ASN A 283 -1.21 41.17 -8.41
CA ASN A 283 -2.08 42.19 -9.02
C ASN A 283 -2.73 41.71 -10.34
N VAL A 284 -2.45 40.50 -10.82
CA VAL A 284 -3.02 39.93 -12.05
C VAL A 284 -4.42 39.42 -11.77
N SER A 285 -5.41 40.02 -12.43
CA SER A 285 -6.81 39.62 -12.34
C SER A 285 -7.32 38.83 -13.55
N ASN A 286 -6.49 38.66 -14.58
CA ASN A 286 -6.81 37.81 -15.72
C ASN A 286 -5.54 37.18 -16.32
N MET A 287 -5.36 35.89 -16.07
CA MET A 287 -4.36 35.01 -16.70
C MET A 287 -5.01 33.87 -17.52
N SER A 288 -6.29 34.02 -17.90
CA SER A 288 -7.02 32.99 -18.64
C SER A 288 -6.33 32.66 -19.98
N SER A 289 -6.28 31.36 -20.30
CA SER A 289 -5.64 30.81 -21.51
C SER A 289 -4.17 31.18 -21.71
N MET A 290 -3.44 31.59 -20.66
CA MET A 290 -2.07 32.11 -20.76
C MET A 290 -1.08 31.16 -21.44
N PHE A 291 -1.11 29.86 -21.13
CA PHE A 291 -0.23 28.82 -21.68
C PHE A 291 -0.98 27.83 -22.59
N TYR A 292 -2.18 28.18 -23.09
CA TYR A 292 -2.93 27.36 -24.05
C TYR A 292 -2.01 26.99 -25.22
N GLY A 293 -1.77 25.71 -25.50
CA GLY A 293 -0.95 25.26 -26.62
C GLY A 293 0.53 25.69 -26.55
N ALA A 294 1.04 26.08 -25.39
CA ALA A 294 2.47 26.24 -25.14
C ALA A 294 3.09 24.84 -24.96
N SER A 295 3.22 24.10 -26.06
CA SER A 295 3.46 22.65 -26.04
C SER A 295 4.78 22.18 -25.42
N ALA A 296 5.75 23.08 -25.21
CA ALA A 296 7.02 22.82 -24.53
C ALA A 296 7.10 23.34 -23.08
N PHE A 297 6.05 23.98 -22.56
CA PHE A 297 6.09 24.67 -21.26
C PHE A 297 6.01 23.70 -20.08
N ASN A 298 7.02 23.73 -19.21
CA ASN A 298 7.07 22.97 -17.94
C ASN A 298 7.96 23.69 -16.90
N GLN A 299 7.88 25.02 -16.80
CA GLN A 299 8.59 25.79 -15.77
C GLN A 299 7.83 25.80 -14.45
N ASP A 300 8.56 25.71 -13.34
CA ASP A 300 8.03 25.89 -11.99
C ASP A 300 7.40 27.29 -11.82
N ILE A 301 6.13 27.27 -11.40
CA ILE A 301 5.27 28.41 -11.10
C ILE A 301 4.51 28.20 -9.78
N SER A 302 4.95 27.25 -8.94
CA SER A 302 4.35 26.91 -7.65
C SER A 302 4.26 28.10 -6.68
N GLY A 303 5.24 29.00 -6.75
CA GLY A 303 5.30 30.24 -5.96
C GLY A 303 4.48 31.43 -6.48
N TRP A 304 3.64 31.26 -7.51
CA TRP A 304 2.80 32.34 -8.03
C TRP A 304 1.58 32.62 -7.14
N ASP A 305 1.32 33.89 -6.87
CA ASP A 305 0.09 34.34 -6.20
C ASP A 305 -1.03 34.47 -7.23
N VAL A 306 -2.02 33.59 -7.15
CA VAL A 306 -3.21 33.58 -8.03
C VAL A 306 -4.45 34.21 -7.38
N THR A 307 -4.34 34.71 -6.13
CA THR A 307 -5.50 35.20 -5.36
C THR A 307 -6.16 36.45 -5.95
N GLY A 308 -5.46 37.20 -6.81
CA GLY A 308 -6.01 38.35 -7.54
C GLY A 308 -6.92 38.00 -8.73
N THR A 309 -6.96 36.74 -9.15
CA THR A 309 -7.71 36.23 -10.32
C THR A 309 -8.95 35.42 -9.89
N ASP A 310 -10.01 35.41 -10.71
CA ASP A 310 -11.21 34.58 -10.54
C ASP A 310 -11.38 33.48 -11.61
N ASN A 311 -10.47 33.42 -12.58
CA ASN A 311 -10.68 32.72 -13.85
C ASN A 311 -9.38 32.15 -14.45
N LEU A 312 -9.25 30.82 -14.39
CA LEU A 312 -8.13 30.05 -14.95
C LEU A 312 -8.48 29.37 -16.28
N ASN A 313 -9.56 29.79 -16.96
CA ASN A 313 -10.13 29.06 -18.08
C ASN A 313 -9.12 28.75 -19.19
N SER A 314 -8.96 27.46 -19.49
CA SER A 314 -8.04 26.88 -20.48
C SER A 314 -6.56 27.27 -20.28
N MET A 315 -6.12 27.60 -19.06
CA MET A 315 -4.77 28.13 -18.81
C MET A 315 -3.63 27.23 -19.31
N PHE A 316 -3.74 25.91 -19.13
CA PHE A 316 -2.75 24.91 -19.58
C PHE A 316 -3.31 23.95 -20.65
N ARG A 317 -4.45 24.29 -21.28
CA ARG A 317 -5.05 23.45 -22.33
C ARG A 317 -4.04 23.20 -23.45
N GLU A 318 -3.86 21.95 -23.87
CA GLU A 318 -2.92 21.58 -24.94
C GLU A 318 -1.44 21.91 -24.63
N ALA A 319 -1.08 22.17 -23.36
CA ALA A 319 0.30 22.22 -22.89
C ALA A 319 0.83 20.78 -22.69
N LEU A 320 1.49 20.25 -23.71
CA LEU A 320 1.74 18.81 -23.84
C LEU A 320 2.72 18.25 -22.79
N VAL A 321 3.68 19.02 -22.30
CA VAL A 321 4.71 18.54 -21.34
C VAL A 321 4.56 19.13 -19.94
N PHE A 322 3.47 19.85 -19.65
CA PHE A 322 3.27 20.49 -18.36
C PHE A 322 2.90 19.47 -17.26
N ASN A 323 3.71 19.36 -16.22
CA ASN A 323 3.49 18.48 -15.08
C ASN A 323 4.05 19.03 -13.74
N GLN A 324 4.04 20.35 -13.55
CA GLN A 324 4.52 20.97 -12.30
C GLN A 324 3.50 20.81 -11.16
N ASP A 325 4.01 20.68 -9.94
CA ASP A 325 3.19 20.73 -8.73
C ASP A 325 2.62 22.16 -8.52
N LEU A 326 1.31 22.24 -8.35
CA LEU A 326 0.55 23.46 -8.09
C LEU A 326 -0.18 23.41 -6.73
N SER A 327 0.22 22.50 -5.84
CA SER A 327 -0.41 22.27 -4.53
C SER A 327 -0.38 23.48 -3.60
N ALA A 328 0.59 24.38 -3.78
CA ALA A 328 0.77 25.62 -3.03
C ALA A 328 -0.10 26.80 -3.49
N TRP A 329 -0.85 26.67 -4.61
CA TRP A 329 -1.70 27.74 -5.11
C TRP A 329 -2.96 27.94 -4.25
N ASN A 330 -3.18 29.15 -3.75
CA ASN A 330 -4.41 29.52 -3.07
C ASN A 330 -5.53 29.83 -4.09
N THR A 331 -6.35 28.84 -4.40
CA THR A 331 -7.43 28.92 -5.40
C THR A 331 -8.79 29.40 -4.85
N SER A 332 -8.87 29.83 -3.59
CA SER A 332 -10.14 30.21 -2.90
C SER A 332 -10.99 31.26 -3.64
N ASN A 333 -10.39 32.13 -4.45
CA ASN A 333 -11.09 33.15 -5.25
C ASN A 333 -11.47 32.69 -6.67
N ILE A 334 -11.10 31.47 -7.10
CA ILE A 334 -11.38 30.97 -8.45
C ILE A 334 -12.87 30.59 -8.58
N VAL A 335 -13.53 31.17 -9.57
CA VAL A 335 -14.94 30.94 -9.90
C VAL A 335 -15.08 30.07 -11.16
N SER A 336 -14.07 30.06 -12.05
CA SER A 336 -14.12 29.35 -13.34
C SER A 336 -12.77 28.74 -13.74
N MET A 337 -12.76 27.43 -14.02
CA MET A 337 -11.58 26.69 -14.52
C MET A 337 -11.95 25.64 -15.59
N GLN A 338 -12.84 26.05 -16.50
CA GLN A 338 -13.22 25.29 -17.69
C GLN A 338 -12.00 24.99 -18.56
N ARG A 339 -11.83 23.71 -18.91
CA ARG A 339 -10.75 23.19 -19.77
C ARG A 339 -9.31 23.46 -19.30
N THR A 340 -9.08 23.79 -18.03
CA THR A 340 -7.74 24.23 -17.55
C THR A 340 -6.61 23.26 -17.88
N PHE A 341 -6.84 21.94 -17.79
CA PHE A 341 -5.87 20.89 -18.11
C PHE A 341 -6.32 20.01 -19.31
N GLN A 342 -7.29 20.46 -20.11
CA GLN A 342 -7.82 19.69 -21.25
C GLN A 342 -6.73 19.37 -22.27
N ASN A 343 -6.64 18.11 -22.70
CA ASN A 343 -5.65 17.62 -23.66
C ASN A 343 -4.19 17.96 -23.26
N THR A 344 -3.88 18.03 -21.97
CA THR A 344 -2.49 18.00 -21.48
C THR A 344 -1.87 16.64 -21.80
N GLY A 345 -0.56 16.59 -22.04
CA GLY A 345 0.13 15.35 -22.45
C GLY A 345 0.94 14.67 -21.36
N ALA A 346 1.21 15.38 -20.24
CA ALA A 346 2.03 14.88 -19.13
C ALA A 346 1.47 15.21 -17.73
N PHE A 347 0.35 15.95 -17.62
CA PHE A 347 -0.15 16.42 -16.34
C PHE A 347 -0.73 15.28 -15.49
N ASN A 348 -0.01 14.91 -14.43
CA ASN A 348 -0.32 13.84 -13.50
C ASN A 348 0.05 14.28 -12.08
N GLN A 349 -0.65 15.31 -11.58
CA GLN A 349 -0.58 15.80 -10.21
C GLN A 349 -1.96 15.72 -9.56
N SER A 350 -2.00 15.58 -8.23
CA SER A 350 -3.23 15.72 -7.46
C SER A 350 -3.63 17.19 -7.31
N LEU A 351 -4.92 17.48 -7.37
CA LEU A 351 -5.50 18.81 -7.12
C LEU A 351 -6.24 18.87 -5.77
N ALA A 352 -5.99 17.89 -4.88
CA ALA A 352 -6.67 17.75 -3.59
C ALA A 352 -6.55 18.98 -2.66
N SER A 353 -5.46 19.75 -2.75
CA SER A 353 -5.23 20.94 -1.92
C SER A 353 -5.85 22.22 -2.49
N TRP A 354 -6.43 22.18 -3.70
CA TRP A 354 -7.11 23.35 -4.28
C TRP A 354 -8.44 23.58 -3.57
N ASP A 355 -8.59 24.75 -2.95
CA ASP A 355 -9.89 25.26 -2.51
C ASP A 355 -10.76 25.49 -3.75
N ILE A 356 -11.88 24.79 -3.82
CA ILE A 356 -12.88 24.87 -4.89
C ILE A 356 -14.24 25.42 -4.42
N SER A 357 -14.31 25.94 -3.19
CA SER A 357 -15.57 26.40 -2.57
C SER A 357 -16.25 27.54 -3.32
N SER A 358 -15.50 28.35 -4.09
CA SER A 358 -16.01 29.42 -4.96
C SER A 358 -16.36 28.97 -6.39
N VAL A 359 -16.02 27.74 -6.78
CA VAL A 359 -15.97 27.35 -8.20
C VAL A 359 -17.36 26.96 -8.73
N THR A 360 -17.82 27.66 -9.76
CA THR A 360 -19.13 27.41 -10.39
C THR A 360 -19.06 26.63 -11.70
N THR A 361 -17.89 26.58 -12.36
CA THR A 361 -17.75 25.91 -13.67
C THR A 361 -16.39 25.24 -13.90
N MET A 362 -16.42 23.92 -14.09
CA MET A 362 -15.25 23.06 -14.40
C MET A 362 -15.44 22.26 -15.71
N VAL A 363 -16.26 22.76 -16.63
CA VAL A 363 -16.63 22.05 -17.87
C VAL A 363 -15.38 21.67 -18.66
N SER A 364 -15.24 20.38 -18.97
CA SER A 364 -14.09 19.82 -19.68
C SER A 364 -12.72 20.04 -19.02
N MET A 365 -12.65 20.37 -17.72
CA MET A 365 -11.41 20.76 -17.02
C MET A 365 -10.27 19.75 -17.18
N LEU A 366 -10.57 18.45 -17.04
CA LEU A 366 -9.60 17.35 -17.00
C LEU A 366 -9.70 16.40 -18.22
N ASP A 367 -10.55 16.73 -19.20
CA ASP A 367 -10.80 15.91 -20.39
C ASP A 367 -9.49 15.57 -21.12
N ASN A 368 -9.22 14.27 -21.26
CA ASN A 368 -8.03 13.73 -21.93
C ASN A 368 -6.70 14.22 -21.31
N SER A 369 -6.66 14.45 -19.98
CA SER A 369 -5.41 14.59 -19.22
C SER A 369 -4.91 13.20 -18.76
N PRO A 370 -3.60 13.00 -18.55
CA PRO A 370 -3.02 11.72 -18.11
C PRO A 370 -2.93 11.61 -16.58
N ILE A 371 -3.92 12.14 -15.86
CA ILE A 371 -3.97 12.04 -14.39
C ILE A 371 -4.20 10.57 -14.02
N SER A 372 -3.29 10.01 -13.23
CA SER A 372 -3.37 8.62 -12.77
C SER A 372 -4.56 8.40 -11.84
N THR A 373 -5.05 7.16 -11.76
CA THR A 373 -6.16 6.76 -10.88
C THR A 373 -5.96 7.24 -9.45
N ALA A 374 -4.74 7.10 -8.90
CA ALA A 374 -4.42 7.55 -7.54
C ALA A 374 -4.47 9.08 -7.37
N ASN A 375 -4.03 9.86 -8.35
CA ASN A 375 -4.10 11.33 -8.30
C ASN A 375 -5.52 11.85 -8.53
N TYR A 376 -6.32 11.18 -9.35
CA TYR A 376 -7.74 11.52 -9.55
C TYR A 376 -8.59 11.12 -8.34
N ASP A 377 -8.36 9.93 -7.76
CA ASP A 377 -8.93 9.51 -6.47
C ASP A 377 -8.64 10.56 -5.39
N ALA A 378 -7.37 10.90 -5.17
CA ALA A 378 -6.97 11.89 -4.17
C ALA A 378 -7.60 13.27 -4.43
N THR A 379 -7.74 13.67 -5.69
CA THR A 379 -8.42 14.93 -6.08
C THR A 379 -9.90 14.89 -5.70
N LEU A 380 -10.62 13.82 -6.02
CA LEU A 380 -12.03 13.66 -5.70
C LEU A 380 -12.27 13.66 -4.17
N ILE A 381 -11.44 12.94 -3.41
CA ILE A 381 -11.49 12.90 -1.94
C ILE A 381 -11.22 14.29 -1.34
N GLY A 382 -10.16 14.96 -1.79
CA GLY A 382 -9.80 16.30 -1.30
C GLY A 382 -10.80 17.40 -1.68
N TRP A 383 -11.64 17.16 -2.69
CA TRP A 383 -12.71 18.07 -3.12
C TRP A 383 -14.05 17.80 -2.43
N GLU A 384 -14.38 16.54 -2.13
CA GLU A 384 -15.61 16.19 -1.41
C GLU A 384 -15.60 16.67 0.05
N ALA A 385 -14.42 16.63 0.69
CA ALA A 385 -14.20 17.16 2.04
C ALA A 385 -14.37 18.70 2.17
N GLN A 386 -14.78 19.40 1.12
CA GLN A 386 -14.97 20.86 1.09
C GLN A 386 -16.45 21.25 0.96
N THR A 387 -16.79 22.46 1.40
CA THR A 387 -18.10 23.07 1.12
C THR A 387 -18.16 23.55 -0.33
N VAL A 388 -18.38 22.62 -1.26
CA VAL A 388 -18.43 22.88 -2.72
C VAL A 388 -19.71 23.58 -3.17
N GLN A 389 -19.67 24.22 -4.35
CA GLN A 389 -20.88 24.73 -5.01
C GLN A 389 -21.73 23.59 -5.59
N ASN A 390 -23.04 23.80 -5.62
CA ASN A 390 -23.99 22.85 -6.20
C ASN A 390 -24.14 23.01 -7.71
N ASN A 391 -24.47 21.91 -8.42
CA ASN A 391 -24.71 21.87 -9.87
C ASN A 391 -23.47 22.12 -10.76
N VAL A 392 -22.25 21.89 -10.24
CA VAL A 392 -21.04 22.02 -11.03
C VAL A 392 -20.93 20.86 -12.04
N VAL A 393 -20.52 21.18 -13.27
CA VAL A 393 -20.25 20.19 -14.30
C VAL A 393 -18.73 20.03 -14.44
N LEU A 394 -18.23 18.83 -14.18
CA LEU A 394 -16.84 18.43 -14.37
C LEU A 394 -16.75 17.56 -15.64
N GLY A 395 -15.72 17.81 -16.45
CA GLY A 395 -15.34 16.91 -17.54
C GLY A 395 -14.02 16.22 -17.21
N ALA A 396 -14.05 14.90 -17.21
CA ALA A 396 -12.99 13.97 -16.80
C ALA A 396 -12.84 12.84 -17.84
N ASN A 397 -13.06 13.12 -19.12
CA ASN A 397 -13.06 12.11 -20.18
C ASN A 397 -11.74 11.30 -20.21
N MET A 398 -11.91 9.98 -20.18
CA MET A 398 -10.87 8.93 -20.11
C MET A 398 -10.14 8.78 -18.76
N LEU A 399 -10.53 9.51 -17.72
CA LEU A 399 -9.99 9.27 -16.38
C LEU A 399 -10.61 8.01 -15.74
N GLN A 400 -9.86 7.43 -14.81
CA GLN A 400 -10.27 6.27 -14.02
C GLN A 400 -10.20 6.66 -12.55
N TYR A 401 -11.18 6.21 -11.76
CA TYR A 401 -11.16 6.28 -10.30
C TYR A 401 -11.37 4.87 -9.73
N CYS A 402 -11.02 4.66 -8.47
CA CYS A 402 -11.22 3.40 -7.77
C CYS A 402 -11.49 3.62 -6.28
N ASN A 403 -10.54 4.20 -5.54
CA ASN A 403 -10.66 4.37 -4.10
C ASN A 403 -11.67 5.47 -3.73
N ALA A 404 -11.89 6.44 -4.60
CA ALA A 404 -12.77 7.58 -4.35
C ALA A 404 -14.24 7.36 -4.76
N ASP A 405 -14.73 6.11 -4.91
CA ASP A 405 -16.11 5.88 -5.39
C ASP A 405 -17.17 6.50 -4.47
N VAL A 406 -16.96 6.49 -3.15
CA VAL A 406 -17.88 7.10 -2.18
C VAL A 406 -17.93 8.62 -2.36
N GLU A 407 -16.77 9.26 -2.41
CA GLU A 407 -16.60 10.72 -2.48
C GLU A 407 -17.04 11.26 -3.84
N ARG A 408 -16.68 10.55 -4.92
CA ARG A 408 -17.14 10.82 -6.30
C ARG A 408 -18.66 10.71 -6.39
N ASN A 409 -19.27 9.71 -5.74
CA ASN A 409 -20.73 9.59 -5.69
C ASN A 409 -21.37 10.68 -4.82
N ASN A 410 -20.78 11.03 -3.66
CA ASN A 410 -21.26 12.12 -2.79
C ASN A 410 -21.27 13.48 -3.52
N LEU A 411 -20.24 13.83 -4.29
CA LEU A 411 -20.23 15.05 -5.12
C LEU A 411 -21.43 15.05 -6.10
N VAL A 412 -21.75 13.90 -6.69
CA VAL A 412 -22.88 13.74 -7.62
C VAL A 412 -24.24 13.77 -6.91
N THR A 413 -24.41 13.11 -5.76
CA THR A 413 -25.71 13.00 -5.07
C THR A 413 -26.02 14.18 -4.16
N ASN A 414 -25.02 14.65 -3.41
CA ASN A 414 -25.20 15.61 -2.31
C ASN A 414 -25.06 17.04 -2.84
N SER A 415 -24.10 17.25 -3.74
CA SER A 415 -23.84 18.55 -4.39
C SER A 415 -24.47 18.67 -5.80
N ASN A 416 -25.19 17.65 -6.27
CA ASN A 416 -25.79 17.58 -7.60
C ASN A 416 -24.79 17.84 -8.75
N TRP A 417 -23.52 17.41 -8.59
CA TRP A 417 -22.52 17.55 -9.66
C TRP A 417 -22.84 16.64 -10.85
N THR A 418 -22.39 17.05 -12.04
CA THR A 418 -22.35 16.18 -13.22
C THR A 418 -20.91 15.94 -13.62
N ILE A 419 -20.35 14.81 -13.20
CA ILE A 419 -19.01 14.35 -13.61
C ILE A 419 -19.17 13.49 -14.88
N ASN A 420 -18.43 13.82 -15.95
CA ASN A 420 -18.60 13.22 -17.27
C ASN A 420 -17.31 12.56 -17.78
N GLY A 421 -17.42 11.28 -18.16
CA GLY A 421 -16.42 10.58 -18.95
C GLY A 421 -15.30 9.89 -18.15
N ASP A 422 -15.39 9.94 -16.83
CA ASP A 422 -14.66 9.09 -15.90
C ASP A 422 -15.33 7.72 -15.73
N ALA A 423 -14.61 6.74 -15.19
CA ALA A 423 -15.14 5.41 -14.89
C ALA A 423 -14.52 4.82 -13.61
N ASN A 424 -15.32 4.10 -12.81
CA ASN A 424 -14.82 3.24 -11.75
C ASN A 424 -14.13 2.03 -12.40
N ILE A 425 -12.79 1.96 -12.33
CA ILE A 425 -11.97 0.89 -12.89
C ILE A 425 -10.84 0.56 -11.90
N CYS A 426 -11.18 -0.25 -10.89
CA CYS A 426 -10.22 -0.91 -10.01
C CYS A 426 -9.57 -2.12 -10.71
N THR A 427 -8.63 -1.88 -11.64
CA THR A 427 -7.79 -2.95 -12.21
C THR A 427 -6.32 -2.63 -12.07
N THR A 428 -5.65 -3.34 -11.17
CA THR A 428 -4.19 -3.28 -10.98
C THR A 428 -3.47 -4.00 -12.14
N PRO A 429 -2.37 -3.44 -12.67
CA PRO A 429 -1.63 -4.04 -13.78
C PRO A 429 -0.72 -5.19 -13.33
N PHE A 430 -0.40 -6.10 -14.26
CA PHE A 430 0.75 -7.00 -14.15
C PHE A 430 2.03 -6.21 -14.44
N VAL A 431 2.98 -6.19 -13.51
CA VAL A 431 4.18 -5.35 -13.57
C VAL A 431 5.44 -6.21 -13.61
N THR A 432 6.34 -5.89 -14.55
CA THR A 432 7.60 -6.62 -14.75
C THR A 432 8.77 -5.69 -15.04
N ARG A 433 9.99 -6.09 -14.63
CA ARG A 433 11.23 -5.38 -14.98
C ARG A 433 12.01 -6.17 -16.01
N TRP A 434 12.51 -5.47 -17.03
CA TRP A 434 13.25 -6.06 -18.14
C TRP A 434 14.56 -5.31 -18.39
N LYS A 435 15.59 -6.04 -18.83
CA LYS A 435 16.89 -5.50 -19.25
C LYS A 435 17.13 -5.83 -20.72
N THR A 436 17.02 -4.81 -21.57
CA THR A 436 16.94 -4.94 -23.04
C THR A 436 18.22 -5.43 -23.71
N ASP A 437 19.37 -5.18 -23.08
CA ASP A 437 20.72 -5.56 -23.51
C ASP A 437 21.17 -6.96 -23.01
N ASN A 438 20.35 -7.66 -22.22
CA ASN A 438 20.57 -9.08 -21.96
C ASN A 438 20.37 -9.92 -23.23
N SER A 439 20.95 -11.11 -23.28
CA SER A 439 20.86 -12.03 -24.43
C SER A 439 19.40 -12.41 -24.75
N GLY A 440 19.02 -12.38 -26.02
CA GLY A 440 17.66 -12.73 -26.45
C GLY A 440 17.50 -12.74 -27.97
N SER A 441 16.26 -12.89 -28.43
CA SER A 441 15.87 -12.91 -29.85
C SER A 441 15.70 -11.52 -30.48
N SER A 442 15.41 -10.50 -29.67
CA SER A 442 15.25 -9.10 -30.11
C SER A 442 16.52 -8.25 -29.88
N ASN A 443 16.62 -7.11 -30.57
CA ASN A 443 17.78 -6.22 -30.47
C ASN A 443 18.02 -5.68 -29.05
N ASN A 444 19.21 -5.14 -28.78
CA ASN A 444 19.61 -4.65 -27.46
C ASN A 444 18.77 -3.46 -26.92
N ASN A 445 17.91 -2.84 -27.74
CA ASN A 445 16.93 -1.82 -27.35
C ASN A 445 15.48 -2.32 -27.52
N GLN A 446 15.24 -3.62 -27.40
CA GLN A 446 13.94 -4.25 -27.60
C GLN A 446 13.65 -5.34 -26.56
N ILE A 447 12.36 -5.59 -26.33
CA ILE A 447 11.86 -6.84 -25.74
C ILE A 447 10.68 -7.37 -26.56
N ARG A 448 10.54 -8.70 -26.58
CA ARG A 448 9.32 -9.39 -26.97
C ARG A 448 8.59 -9.87 -25.73
N ILE A 449 7.32 -9.49 -25.60
CA ILE A 449 6.41 -10.05 -24.58
C ILE A 449 5.61 -11.16 -25.27
N PRO A 450 5.90 -12.45 -24.98
CA PRO A 450 5.38 -13.53 -25.81
C PRO A 450 4.02 -14.03 -25.31
N THR A 451 3.06 -14.08 -26.22
CA THR A 451 1.73 -14.68 -26.02
C THR A 451 1.39 -15.57 -27.22
N THR A 452 0.51 -16.56 -27.03
CA THR A 452 0.15 -17.53 -28.06
C THR A 452 -1.37 -17.62 -28.18
N GLY A 453 -1.89 -17.09 -29.30
CA GLY A 453 -3.31 -16.84 -29.54
C GLY A 453 -3.49 -15.61 -30.43
N ALA A 454 -4.73 -15.20 -30.64
CA ALA A 454 -5.09 -13.95 -31.31
C ALA A 454 -6.46 -13.46 -30.79
N GLY A 455 -6.70 -12.15 -30.85
CA GLY A 455 -7.95 -11.55 -30.37
C GLY A 455 -7.94 -11.15 -28.89
N TYR A 456 -6.74 -11.05 -28.30
CA TYR A 456 -6.57 -10.38 -27.01
C TYR A 456 -6.82 -8.87 -27.14
N ASN A 457 -6.95 -8.17 -26.01
CA ASN A 457 -7.11 -6.73 -25.97
C ASN A 457 -6.49 -6.19 -24.69
N TYR A 458 -5.18 -5.97 -24.71
CA TYR A 458 -4.41 -5.47 -23.58
C TYR A 458 -3.57 -4.27 -23.96
N ASN A 459 -3.36 -3.40 -22.99
CA ASN A 459 -2.48 -2.24 -23.10
C ASN A 459 -1.13 -2.57 -22.44
N ILE A 460 -0.09 -1.85 -22.87
CA ILE A 460 1.24 -1.91 -22.29
C ILE A 460 1.70 -0.47 -22.06
N TYR A 461 2.14 -0.16 -20.84
CA TYR A 461 2.92 1.04 -20.53
C TYR A 461 4.35 0.64 -20.15
N TRP A 462 5.33 1.49 -20.40
CA TRP A 462 6.72 1.26 -20.02
C TRP A 462 7.47 2.57 -19.75
N GLU A 463 8.51 2.49 -18.91
CA GLU A 463 9.36 3.61 -18.51
C GLU A 463 10.80 3.14 -18.24
N ASP A 464 11.80 4.00 -18.51
CA ASP A 464 13.19 3.73 -18.15
C ASP A 464 13.38 3.85 -16.63
N VAL A 465 13.95 2.82 -16.01
CA VAL A 465 14.16 2.76 -14.55
C VAL A 465 15.11 3.86 -14.05
N ASN A 466 15.89 4.48 -14.94
CA ASN A 466 16.85 5.54 -14.61
C ASN A 466 16.35 6.94 -14.97
N ASP A 467 15.34 7.06 -15.82
CA ASP A 467 14.72 8.33 -16.24
C ASP A 467 13.25 8.10 -16.65
N PRO A 468 12.29 8.19 -15.72
CA PRO A 468 10.87 7.96 -16.00
C PRO A 468 10.24 8.92 -17.03
N ASN A 469 10.94 10.00 -17.42
CA ASN A 469 10.50 10.85 -18.54
C ASN A 469 10.68 10.14 -19.91
N ILE A 470 11.49 9.09 -19.97
CA ILE A 470 11.67 8.21 -21.12
C ILE A 470 10.66 7.05 -20.99
N ASN A 471 9.41 7.34 -21.36
CA ASN A 471 8.29 6.40 -21.28
C ASN A 471 7.55 6.24 -22.63
N GLY A 472 6.59 5.32 -22.66
CA GLY A 472 5.71 5.10 -23.80
C GLY A 472 4.75 3.93 -23.59
N GLY A 473 4.04 3.53 -24.66
CA GLY A 473 3.08 2.43 -24.55
C GLY A 473 2.53 1.91 -25.88
N ILE A 474 1.73 0.85 -25.79
CA ILE A 474 1.01 0.21 -26.89
C ILE A 474 -0.42 -0.07 -26.41
N ASN A 475 -1.43 0.52 -27.06
CA ASN A 475 -2.83 0.33 -26.71
C ASN A 475 -3.51 -0.69 -27.65
N GLY A 476 -4.41 -1.52 -27.10
CA GLY A 476 -5.24 -2.46 -27.86
C GLY A 476 -4.45 -3.59 -28.56
N ASN A 477 -3.38 -4.08 -27.93
CA ASN A 477 -2.59 -5.18 -28.49
C ASN A 477 -3.32 -6.53 -28.37
N SER A 478 -3.17 -7.37 -29.41
CA SER A 478 -4.01 -8.56 -29.64
C SER A 478 -3.26 -9.88 -29.86
N GLY A 479 -1.94 -9.89 -29.66
CA GLY A 479 -1.04 -11.04 -29.79
C GLY A 479 0.31 -10.77 -29.11
N SER A 480 1.39 -11.44 -29.52
CA SER A 480 2.74 -11.16 -28.98
C SER A 480 3.21 -9.74 -29.30
N ALA A 481 3.65 -8.98 -28.30
CA ALA A 481 4.19 -7.63 -28.48
C ALA A 481 5.69 -7.66 -28.79
N LEU A 482 6.16 -6.72 -29.61
CA LEU A 482 7.58 -6.39 -29.78
C LEU A 482 7.74 -4.88 -29.52
N ILE A 483 8.34 -4.53 -28.38
CA ILE A 483 8.56 -3.15 -27.95
C ILE A 483 9.95 -2.72 -28.40
N THR A 484 10.08 -1.46 -28.84
CA THR A 484 11.37 -0.84 -29.17
C THR A 484 11.53 0.42 -28.36
N PHE A 485 12.56 0.43 -27.52
CA PHE A 485 12.90 1.52 -26.61
C PHE A 485 13.88 2.49 -27.27
N PRO A 486 13.96 3.76 -26.83
CA PRO A 486 14.89 4.74 -27.39
C PRO A 486 16.37 4.33 -27.23
N ASN A 487 16.70 3.65 -26.13
CA ASN A 487 18.04 3.20 -25.79
C ASN A 487 18.06 1.72 -25.38
N ALA A 488 19.26 1.17 -25.23
CA ALA A 488 19.49 -0.05 -24.47
C ALA A 488 19.58 0.31 -22.97
N GLY A 489 18.91 -0.45 -22.11
CA GLY A 489 18.73 -0.12 -20.70
C GLY A 489 17.78 -1.07 -19.95
N THR A 490 17.40 -0.66 -18.73
CA THR A 490 16.46 -1.38 -17.87
C THR A 490 15.13 -0.65 -17.85
N TYR A 491 14.04 -1.35 -18.16
CA TYR A 491 12.69 -0.80 -18.30
C TYR A 491 11.74 -1.49 -17.34
N ARG A 492 10.88 -0.71 -16.69
CA ARG A 492 9.70 -1.18 -15.98
C ARG A 492 8.53 -1.21 -16.97
N VAL A 493 7.73 -2.27 -16.93
CA VAL A 493 6.70 -2.57 -17.93
C VAL A 493 5.42 -3.02 -17.23
N GLU A 494 4.35 -2.29 -17.47
CA GLU A 494 3.01 -2.54 -16.93
C GLU A 494 2.09 -3.08 -18.03
N ILE A 495 1.26 -4.06 -17.70
CA ILE A 495 0.30 -4.69 -18.61
C ILE A 495 -1.09 -4.68 -17.97
N SER A 496 -2.09 -4.18 -18.70
CA SER A 496 -3.48 -4.08 -18.22
C SER A 496 -4.50 -4.48 -19.28
N GLY A 497 -5.69 -4.93 -18.85
CA GLY A 497 -6.72 -5.47 -19.73
C GLY A 497 -6.58 -6.98 -19.99
N ASN A 498 -7.09 -7.46 -21.13
CA ASN A 498 -7.19 -8.89 -21.41
C ASN A 498 -5.85 -9.49 -21.87
N PHE A 499 -4.99 -9.85 -20.91
CA PHE A 499 -3.69 -10.49 -21.08
C PHE A 499 -3.69 -11.91 -20.47
N PRO A 500 -4.36 -12.90 -21.07
CA PRO A 500 -4.76 -14.12 -20.34
C PRO A 500 -3.66 -15.18 -20.20
N ARG A 501 -2.42 -14.91 -20.68
CA ARG A 501 -1.23 -15.79 -20.60
C ARG A 501 0.05 -15.07 -21.04
N ILE A 502 1.19 -15.49 -20.49
CA ILE A 502 2.54 -15.26 -21.02
C ILE A 502 3.17 -16.61 -21.40
N TYR A 503 4.04 -16.66 -22.42
CA TYR A 503 4.50 -17.94 -23.00
C TYR A 503 5.96 -17.93 -23.47
N PHE A 504 6.89 -18.41 -22.65
CA PHE A 504 8.33 -18.50 -22.97
C PHE A 504 8.77 -19.87 -23.52
N ASN A 505 7.95 -20.93 -23.39
CA ASN A 505 8.19 -22.29 -23.91
C ASN A 505 8.10 -22.39 -25.47
N ASP A 506 8.44 -21.32 -26.20
CA ASP A 506 8.78 -21.34 -27.62
C ASP A 506 10.30 -21.24 -27.78
N SER A 507 10.88 -22.14 -28.59
CA SER A 507 12.32 -22.34 -28.71
C SER A 507 13.01 -21.49 -29.77
N TYR A 508 12.27 -20.74 -30.61
CA TYR A 508 12.87 -19.99 -31.73
C TYR A 508 12.94 -18.47 -31.55
N TYR A 509 12.06 -17.86 -30.73
CA TYR A 509 11.90 -16.40 -30.67
C TYR A 509 11.60 -15.84 -29.27
N SER A 510 12.25 -16.34 -28.22
CA SER A 510 12.03 -15.84 -26.84
C SER A 510 13.14 -14.90 -26.35
N ASP A 511 12.74 -13.97 -25.47
CA ASP A 511 13.62 -13.05 -24.76
C ASP A 511 13.71 -13.43 -23.27
N LYS A 512 13.70 -14.73 -22.97
CA LYS A 512 13.57 -15.32 -21.62
C LYS A 512 14.62 -14.82 -20.61
N LEU A 513 15.81 -14.42 -21.08
CA LEU A 513 16.89 -13.89 -20.22
C LEU A 513 16.81 -12.36 -20.03
N LYS A 514 15.89 -11.67 -20.73
CA LYS A 514 15.70 -10.21 -20.62
C LYS A 514 14.74 -9.82 -19.51
N ILE A 515 13.78 -10.65 -19.13
CA ILE A 515 12.97 -10.42 -17.92
C ILE A 515 13.84 -10.65 -16.69
N LEU A 516 13.72 -9.77 -15.69
CA LEU A 516 14.45 -9.82 -14.43
C LEU A 516 13.52 -10.03 -13.23
N THR A 517 12.38 -9.34 -13.20
CA THR A 517 11.42 -9.46 -12.10
C THR A 517 9.97 -9.49 -12.57
N VAL A 518 9.12 -10.19 -11.82
CA VAL A 518 7.69 -9.85 -11.66
C VAL A 518 7.57 -9.03 -10.37
N GLU A 519 7.09 -7.80 -10.49
CA GLU A 519 6.98 -6.84 -9.37
C GLU A 519 5.57 -6.79 -8.77
N GLN A 520 4.56 -7.14 -9.57
CA GLN A 520 3.15 -7.18 -9.19
C GLN A 520 2.43 -8.13 -10.15
N TRP A 521 1.53 -8.98 -9.65
CA TRP A 521 0.71 -9.86 -10.49
C TRP A 521 -0.53 -9.16 -11.05
N GLY A 522 -1.20 -8.38 -10.21
CA GLY A 522 -2.39 -7.59 -10.52
C GLY A 522 -3.63 -8.40 -10.90
N ASP A 523 -4.72 -7.70 -11.23
CA ASP A 523 -6.05 -8.25 -11.53
C ASP A 523 -6.15 -8.89 -12.94
N ILE A 524 -5.06 -9.49 -13.42
CA ILE A 524 -5.05 -10.25 -14.67
C ILE A 524 -5.72 -11.60 -14.42
N ALA A 525 -6.90 -11.81 -15.01
CA ALA A 525 -7.57 -13.10 -15.06
C ALA A 525 -6.80 -14.09 -15.96
N TRP A 526 -5.83 -14.81 -15.38
CA TRP A 526 -5.02 -15.77 -16.10
C TRP A 526 -5.86 -16.99 -16.50
N THR A 527 -5.77 -17.40 -17.77
CA THR A 527 -6.45 -18.62 -18.27
C THR A 527 -5.48 -19.78 -18.47
N SER A 528 -4.17 -19.51 -18.52
CA SER A 528 -3.15 -20.56 -18.57
C SER A 528 -1.77 -20.07 -18.18
N MET A 529 -1.12 -20.79 -17.26
CA MET A 529 0.31 -20.67 -16.96
C MET A 529 1.16 -21.72 -17.72
N TYR A 530 0.57 -22.47 -18.66
CA TYR A 530 1.29 -23.43 -19.51
C TYR A 530 2.47 -22.75 -20.22
N GLY A 531 3.70 -23.12 -19.86
CA GLY A 531 4.92 -22.58 -20.45
C GLY A 531 5.13 -21.08 -20.24
N ALA A 532 4.49 -20.47 -19.24
CA ALA A 532 4.96 -19.22 -18.65
C ALA A 532 6.40 -19.40 -18.12
N PHE A 533 7.13 -18.29 -17.92
CA PHE A 533 8.52 -18.12 -17.42
C PHE A 533 9.59 -19.23 -17.68
N ASN A 534 9.37 -20.09 -18.68
CA ASN A 534 10.20 -21.22 -19.01
C ASN A 534 11.62 -20.79 -19.42
N GLY A 535 12.62 -21.26 -18.68
CA GLY A 535 14.02 -20.90 -18.87
C GLY A 535 14.31 -19.42 -18.62
N CYS A 536 13.49 -18.71 -17.84
CA CYS A 536 13.81 -17.35 -17.40
C CYS A 536 14.87 -17.39 -16.29
N GLU A 537 16.10 -17.78 -16.65
CA GLU A 537 17.24 -18.05 -15.75
C GLU A 537 17.58 -16.87 -14.82
N ASN A 538 17.26 -15.64 -15.22
CA ASN A 538 17.49 -14.39 -14.47
C ASN A 538 16.29 -13.91 -13.62
N LEU A 539 15.16 -14.64 -13.60
CA LEU A 539 13.92 -14.19 -12.98
C LEU A 539 13.93 -14.37 -11.45
N THR A 540 13.49 -13.32 -10.74
CA THR A 540 12.94 -13.42 -9.38
C THR A 540 11.52 -12.84 -9.32
N VAL A 541 10.77 -13.16 -8.27
CA VAL A 541 9.39 -12.68 -8.07
C VAL A 541 9.29 -11.97 -6.71
N PRO A 542 9.78 -10.72 -6.60
CA PRO A 542 9.60 -9.88 -5.40
C PRO A 542 8.16 -9.35 -5.18
N ALA A 543 7.22 -9.71 -6.05
CA ALA A 543 5.80 -9.37 -5.91
C ALA A 543 5.21 -9.92 -4.59
N THR A 544 4.47 -9.08 -3.87
CA THR A 544 3.80 -9.45 -2.60
C THR A 544 2.35 -9.86 -2.77
N ASP A 545 1.75 -9.56 -3.93
CA ASP A 545 0.45 -10.07 -4.35
C ASP A 545 0.57 -11.46 -4.99
N ALA A 546 -0.56 -12.10 -5.28
CA ALA A 546 -0.63 -13.42 -5.90
C ALA A 546 -1.45 -13.36 -7.21
N PRO A 547 -1.14 -14.18 -8.22
CA PRO A 547 -1.91 -14.21 -9.46
C PRO A 547 -3.32 -14.78 -9.24
N ASP A 548 -4.31 -14.23 -9.95
CA ASP A 548 -5.61 -14.89 -10.08
C ASP A 548 -5.47 -16.18 -10.93
N LEU A 549 -5.39 -17.32 -10.24
CA LEU A 549 -5.36 -18.64 -10.85
C LEU A 549 -6.77 -19.28 -10.97
N SER A 550 -7.85 -18.56 -10.65
CA SER A 550 -9.23 -19.10 -10.65
C SER A 550 -9.68 -19.66 -12.00
N ASN A 551 -9.10 -19.17 -13.09
CA ASN A 551 -9.36 -19.61 -14.47
C ASN A 551 -8.21 -20.45 -15.06
N VAL A 552 -7.17 -20.76 -14.28
CA VAL A 552 -6.04 -21.61 -14.67
C VAL A 552 -6.29 -23.05 -14.22
N THR A 553 -5.98 -24.02 -15.07
CA THR A 553 -6.05 -25.47 -14.73
C THR A 553 -4.71 -26.19 -14.83
N THR A 554 -3.66 -25.53 -15.33
CA THR A 554 -2.30 -26.09 -15.41
C THR A 554 -1.20 -25.03 -15.35
N THR A 555 -0.14 -25.39 -14.63
CA THR A 555 1.13 -24.65 -14.49
C THR A 555 2.29 -25.39 -15.17
N TYR A 556 2.01 -26.30 -16.11
CA TYR A 556 3.01 -27.12 -16.80
C TYR A 556 4.17 -26.26 -17.32
N ARG A 557 5.38 -26.54 -16.82
CA ARG A 557 6.64 -25.83 -17.14
C ARG A 557 6.71 -24.33 -16.77
N MET A 558 5.85 -23.82 -15.87
CA MET A 558 5.78 -22.41 -15.49
C MET A 558 7.11 -21.81 -14.99
N PHE A 559 7.94 -22.59 -14.30
CA PHE A 559 9.24 -22.15 -13.78
C PHE A 559 10.37 -23.15 -14.09
N ARG A 560 10.15 -24.03 -15.08
CA ARG A 560 11.17 -24.98 -15.54
C ARG A 560 12.42 -24.22 -16.00
N ASP A 561 13.59 -24.69 -15.56
CA ASP A 561 14.91 -24.12 -15.85
C ASP A 561 15.06 -22.63 -15.44
N ALA A 562 14.26 -22.14 -14.48
CA ALA A 562 14.36 -20.80 -13.91
C ALA A 562 15.40 -20.75 -12.76
N THR A 563 16.68 -20.83 -13.13
CA THR A 563 17.80 -21.14 -12.20
C THR A 563 18.06 -20.16 -11.07
N SER A 564 17.55 -18.92 -11.11
CA SER A 564 17.70 -17.91 -10.03
C SER A 564 16.44 -17.75 -9.16
N LEU A 565 15.39 -18.53 -9.41
CA LEU A 565 14.12 -18.41 -8.69
C LEU A 565 14.25 -19.01 -7.28
N ASN A 566 14.04 -18.18 -6.25
CA ASN A 566 13.94 -18.62 -4.86
C ASN A 566 13.01 -17.66 -4.08
N ASN A 567 11.74 -17.66 -4.46
CA ASN A 567 10.71 -16.77 -3.92
C ASN A 567 9.60 -17.61 -3.30
N ASP A 568 9.10 -17.18 -2.14
CA ASP A 568 7.93 -17.80 -1.52
C ASP A 568 6.68 -17.60 -2.39
N PHE A 569 5.85 -18.64 -2.48
CA PHE A 569 4.57 -18.66 -3.17
C PHE A 569 3.45 -19.23 -2.29
N SER A 570 3.66 -19.32 -0.97
CA SER A 570 2.72 -19.82 0.04
C SER A 570 1.31 -19.21 -0.05
N ASN A 571 1.22 -17.94 -0.49
CA ASN A 571 -0.02 -17.18 -0.65
C ASN A 571 -0.79 -17.47 -1.97
N TRP A 572 -0.31 -18.37 -2.84
CA TRP A 572 -0.97 -18.67 -4.13
C TRP A 572 -2.12 -19.67 -3.97
N ASN A 573 -3.33 -19.26 -4.35
CA ASN A 573 -4.48 -20.16 -4.43
C ASN A 573 -4.33 -21.13 -5.62
N THR A 574 -3.97 -22.37 -5.31
CA THR A 574 -3.68 -23.45 -6.28
C THR A 574 -4.82 -24.46 -6.47
N SER A 575 -5.95 -24.28 -5.77
CA SER A 575 -7.10 -25.20 -5.72
C SER A 575 -7.68 -25.61 -7.09
N THR A 576 -7.54 -24.77 -8.12
CA THR A 576 -8.02 -24.99 -9.49
C THR A 576 -7.06 -25.79 -10.37
N ILE A 577 -5.81 -26.00 -9.93
CA ILE A 577 -4.75 -26.60 -10.73
C ILE A 577 -4.88 -28.13 -10.75
N THR A 578 -4.91 -28.70 -11.95
CA THR A 578 -5.02 -30.15 -12.16
C THR A 578 -3.73 -30.81 -12.65
N ASN A 579 -2.76 -30.01 -13.11
CA ASN A 579 -1.51 -30.48 -13.70
C ASN A 579 -0.35 -29.49 -13.45
N MET A 580 0.61 -29.92 -12.62
CA MET A 580 1.84 -29.23 -12.22
C MET A 580 3.11 -29.93 -12.77
N GLN A 581 2.99 -30.79 -13.78
CA GLN A 581 4.13 -31.51 -14.37
C GLN A 581 5.24 -30.54 -14.81
N GLU A 582 6.49 -30.90 -14.51
CA GLU A 582 7.68 -30.12 -14.83
C GLU A 582 7.62 -28.65 -14.34
N MET A 583 6.82 -28.30 -13.32
CA MET A 583 6.63 -26.88 -12.93
C MET A 583 7.93 -26.20 -12.49
N PHE A 584 8.72 -26.81 -11.61
CA PHE A 584 9.99 -26.27 -11.07
C PHE A 584 11.23 -27.09 -11.47
N ILE A 585 11.11 -28.02 -12.43
CA ILE A 585 12.25 -28.86 -12.83
C ILE A 585 13.45 -28.00 -13.25
N GLY A 586 14.60 -28.20 -12.61
CA GLY A 586 15.81 -27.41 -12.88
C GLY A 586 15.80 -25.97 -12.36
N ALA A 587 14.85 -25.58 -11.51
CA ALA A 587 14.92 -24.32 -10.75
C ALA A 587 15.95 -24.46 -9.61
N SER A 588 17.22 -24.51 -9.97
CA SER A 588 18.35 -24.96 -9.13
C SER A 588 18.73 -24.05 -7.94
N ALA A 589 17.98 -22.97 -7.70
CA ALA A 589 18.12 -22.14 -6.50
C ALA A 589 16.87 -22.20 -5.59
N TYR A 590 15.82 -22.92 -6.01
CA TYR A 590 14.52 -22.91 -5.31
C TYR A 590 14.58 -23.78 -4.06
N ASP A 591 14.47 -23.13 -2.90
CA ASP A 591 14.50 -23.71 -1.56
C ASP A 591 13.47 -23.01 -0.67
N GLN A 592 12.19 -23.20 -0.98
CA GLN A 592 11.04 -22.73 -0.19
C GLN A 592 10.03 -23.87 -0.05
N THR A 593 9.27 -23.90 1.04
CA THR A 593 8.15 -24.83 1.21
C THR A 593 6.98 -24.48 0.27
N LEU A 594 6.22 -25.51 -0.11
CA LEU A 594 4.96 -25.42 -0.87
C LEU A 594 3.80 -26.05 -0.07
N GLY A 595 3.97 -26.28 1.24
CA GLY A 595 3.00 -27.01 2.05
C GLY A 595 1.61 -26.38 2.09
N MET A 596 1.54 -25.04 2.07
CA MET A 596 0.27 -24.28 2.07
C MET A 596 -0.55 -24.38 0.76
N TRP A 597 -0.01 -25.01 -0.30
CA TRP A 597 -0.75 -25.17 -1.56
C TRP A 597 -1.83 -26.26 -1.47
N ASP A 598 -3.03 -25.94 -1.96
CA ASP A 598 -4.09 -26.92 -2.18
C ASP A 598 -3.75 -27.77 -3.41
N VAL A 599 -3.41 -29.03 -3.16
CA VAL A 599 -3.11 -30.04 -4.18
C VAL A 599 -4.24 -31.07 -4.35
N SER A 600 -5.40 -30.84 -3.71
CA SER A 600 -6.54 -31.77 -3.71
C SER A 600 -7.07 -32.12 -5.10
N ASN A 601 -6.94 -31.22 -6.08
CA ASN A 601 -7.35 -31.42 -7.49
C ASN A 601 -6.19 -31.82 -8.43
N VAL A 602 -4.95 -31.90 -7.95
CA VAL A 602 -3.78 -32.15 -8.81
C VAL A 602 -3.68 -33.62 -9.18
N SER A 603 -3.76 -33.91 -10.48
CA SER A 603 -3.70 -35.26 -11.05
C SER A 603 -2.31 -35.66 -11.58
N ASN A 604 -1.41 -34.68 -11.74
CA ASN A 604 -0.08 -34.90 -12.35
C ASN A 604 0.95 -33.92 -11.78
N MET A 605 2.00 -34.46 -11.15
CA MET A 605 3.17 -33.76 -10.61
C MET A 605 4.49 -34.34 -11.18
N GLN A 606 4.45 -34.96 -12.36
CA GLN A 606 5.62 -35.66 -12.91
C GLN A 606 6.81 -34.69 -13.05
N ASN A 607 7.94 -35.03 -12.43
CA ASN A 607 9.15 -34.20 -12.34
C ASN A 607 8.93 -32.77 -11.78
N MET A 608 7.85 -32.51 -11.03
CA MET A 608 7.49 -31.16 -10.55
C MET A 608 8.62 -30.48 -9.78
N LEU A 609 9.29 -31.20 -8.86
CA LEU A 609 10.32 -30.69 -7.94
C LEU A 609 11.73 -31.20 -8.25
N SER A 610 11.91 -31.91 -9.36
CA SER A 610 13.18 -32.60 -9.66
C SER A 610 14.31 -31.63 -10.00
N ASN A 611 15.44 -31.73 -9.30
CA ASN A 611 16.60 -30.82 -9.43
C ASN A 611 16.29 -29.35 -9.07
N THR A 612 15.43 -29.13 -8.06
CA THR A 612 15.43 -27.89 -7.27
C THR A 612 16.53 -27.95 -6.20
N ASN A 613 16.55 -27.00 -5.25
CA ASN A 613 17.44 -27.00 -4.09
C ASN A 613 16.62 -27.07 -2.78
N ILE A 614 15.44 -27.71 -2.81
CA ILE A 614 14.55 -27.76 -1.64
C ILE A 614 15.25 -28.56 -0.53
N SER A 615 15.53 -27.89 0.58
CA SER A 615 16.14 -28.45 1.78
C SER A 615 15.23 -29.47 2.46
N VAL A 616 15.83 -30.35 3.29
CA VAL A 616 15.13 -31.47 3.96
C VAL A 616 13.90 -30.97 4.73
N SER A 617 14.03 -29.90 5.50
CA SER A 617 12.89 -29.32 6.24
C SER A 617 11.79 -28.78 5.31
N ASN A 618 12.15 -28.04 4.26
CA ASN A 618 11.16 -27.54 3.30
C ASN A 618 10.48 -28.67 2.52
N TYR A 619 11.15 -29.82 2.31
CA TYR A 619 10.54 -30.99 1.65
C TYR A 619 9.71 -31.83 2.61
N ASP A 620 10.13 -31.97 3.87
CA ASP A 620 9.33 -32.57 4.94
C ASP A 620 8.02 -31.79 5.14
N ASP A 621 8.08 -30.45 5.26
CA ASP A 621 6.91 -29.57 5.38
C ASP A 621 5.91 -29.74 4.22
N ILE A 622 6.42 -29.92 3.00
CA ILE A 622 5.60 -30.19 1.80
C ILE A 622 4.89 -31.54 1.94
N LEU A 623 5.62 -32.59 2.29
CA LEU A 623 5.07 -33.94 2.43
C LEU A 623 4.02 -34.03 3.55
N ILE A 624 4.30 -33.40 4.72
CA ILE A 624 3.39 -33.33 5.87
C ILE A 624 2.12 -32.55 5.53
N SER A 625 2.27 -31.36 4.93
CA SER A 625 1.11 -30.53 4.62
C SER A 625 0.22 -31.14 3.54
N TRP A 626 0.79 -31.88 2.58
CA TRP A 626 0.03 -32.52 1.51
C TRP A 626 -0.59 -33.86 1.91
N SER A 627 0.00 -34.63 2.84
CA SER A 627 -0.65 -35.88 3.35
C SER A 627 -1.94 -35.60 4.12
N ASN A 628 -2.04 -34.42 4.72
CA ASN A 628 -3.19 -33.99 5.51
C ASN A 628 -4.34 -33.43 4.64
N GLN A 629 -4.18 -33.40 3.31
CA GLN A 629 -5.21 -32.97 2.36
C GLN A 629 -5.95 -34.16 1.75
N SER A 630 -7.18 -33.92 1.27
CA SER A 630 -7.96 -34.91 0.51
C SER A 630 -7.45 -35.02 -0.94
N VAL A 631 -6.24 -35.55 -1.12
CA VAL A 631 -5.53 -35.60 -2.41
C VAL A 631 -6.08 -36.62 -3.41
N GLN A 632 -5.84 -36.38 -4.70
CA GLN A 632 -6.13 -37.35 -5.76
C GLN A 632 -5.32 -38.63 -5.60
N ASN A 633 -5.90 -39.75 -6.04
CA ASN A 633 -5.23 -41.04 -6.04
C ASN A 633 -4.42 -41.27 -7.33
N ASN A 634 -3.34 -42.05 -7.24
CA ASN A 634 -2.45 -42.43 -8.36
C ASN A 634 -1.58 -41.30 -8.94
N VAL A 635 -1.33 -40.22 -8.18
CA VAL A 635 -0.45 -39.13 -8.63
C VAL A 635 1.01 -39.59 -8.65
N THR A 636 1.78 -39.15 -9.65
CA THR A 636 3.24 -39.33 -9.68
C THR A 636 3.92 -38.00 -9.36
N LEU A 637 4.71 -37.96 -8.28
CA LEU A 637 5.54 -36.83 -7.87
C LEU A 637 7.00 -37.12 -8.21
N GLY A 638 7.63 -36.27 -9.03
CA GLY A 638 9.07 -36.39 -9.31
C GLY A 638 9.89 -35.41 -8.47
N ALA A 639 10.70 -35.95 -7.57
CA ALA A 639 11.50 -35.26 -6.56
C ALA A 639 12.99 -35.66 -6.63
N ASN A 640 13.53 -35.80 -7.84
CA ASN A 640 14.90 -36.27 -8.05
C ASN A 640 15.93 -35.34 -7.41
N ASN A 641 16.83 -35.93 -6.60
CA ASN A 641 17.86 -35.27 -5.80
C ASN A 641 17.32 -34.42 -4.62
N LEU A 642 16.15 -34.76 -4.08
CA LEU A 642 15.66 -34.26 -2.79
C LEU A 642 15.81 -35.32 -1.69
N GLU A 643 15.89 -34.87 -0.44
CA GLU A 643 16.02 -35.72 0.74
C GLU A 643 14.92 -35.36 1.75
N TYR A 644 14.34 -36.36 2.40
CA TYR A 644 13.33 -36.22 3.47
C TYR A 644 13.83 -36.88 4.76
N CYS A 645 13.27 -36.54 5.91
CA CYS A 645 13.66 -37.09 7.20
C CYS A 645 12.43 -37.23 8.11
N LEU A 646 11.86 -36.12 8.57
CA LEU A 646 10.76 -36.11 9.55
C LEU A 646 9.45 -36.59 8.93
N ALA A 647 9.19 -36.30 7.65
CA ALA A 647 7.93 -36.62 6.97
C ALA A 647 7.79 -38.08 6.51
N MET A 648 8.48 -39.02 7.17
CA MET A 648 8.53 -40.41 6.73
C MET A 648 7.15 -41.10 6.78
N LEU A 649 6.30 -40.76 7.75
CA LEU A 649 4.94 -41.29 7.89
C LEU A 649 4.01 -40.72 6.82
N GLU A 650 4.11 -39.42 6.58
CA GLU A 650 3.25 -38.61 5.72
C GLU A 650 3.50 -38.94 4.25
N ARG A 651 4.78 -39.07 3.89
CA ARG A 651 5.23 -39.65 2.62
C ARG A 651 4.70 -41.08 2.41
N LEU A 652 4.73 -41.92 3.45
CA LEU A 652 4.25 -43.29 3.37
C LEU A 652 2.72 -43.36 3.26
N ASN A 653 2.00 -42.43 3.89
CA ASN A 653 0.55 -42.26 3.78
C ASN A 653 0.15 -41.88 2.34
N LEU A 654 0.81 -40.90 1.73
CA LEU A 654 0.60 -40.55 0.32
C LEU A 654 0.81 -41.77 -0.61
N ILE A 655 1.86 -42.56 -0.38
CA ILE A 655 2.15 -43.76 -1.18
C ILE A 655 1.11 -44.87 -0.95
N ASN A 656 0.80 -45.22 0.30
CA ASN A 656 -0.03 -46.39 0.62
C ASN A 656 -1.54 -46.11 0.54
N ASN A 657 -1.98 -44.97 1.06
CA ASN A 657 -3.40 -44.64 1.20
C ASN A 657 -3.95 -44.00 -0.08
N ASN A 658 -3.14 -43.17 -0.74
CA ASN A 658 -3.50 -42.48 -1.98
C ASN A 658 -2.88 -43.11 -3.25
N ASN A 659 -2.13 -44.21 -3.12
CA ASN A 659 -1.44 -44.90 -4.23
C ASN A 659 -0.49 -43.96 -5.01
N TRP A 660 0.15 -42.98 -4.36
CA TRP A 660 1.10 -42.09 -5.02
C TRP A 660 2.39 -42.83 -5.41
N THR A 661 3.03 -42.36 -6.48
CA THR A 661 4.37 -42.80 -6.89
C THR A 661 5.34 -41.62 -6.75
N ILE A 662 6.09 -41.57 -5.65
CA ILE A 662 7.13 -40.56 -5.42
C ILE A 662 8.47 -41.11 -5.98
N VAL A 663 9.19 -40.30 -6.77
CA VAL A 663 10.35 -40.76 -7.55
C VAL A 663 11.56 -39.84 -7.42
N GLY A 664 12.66 -40.42 -6.95
CA GLY A 664 14.01 -39.84 -7.01
C GLY A 664 14.50 -39.16 -5.74
N ASP A 665 13.69 -39.20 -4.69
CA ASP A 665 13.98 -38.75 -3.34
C ASP A 665 14.57 -39.87 -2.46
N ALA A 666 15.20 -39.50 -1.35
CA ALA A 666 15.81 -40.43 -0.39
C ALA A 666 15.55 -40.05 1.07
N ASN A 667 15.58 -41.03 1.98
CA ASN A 667 15.58 -40.78 3.42
C ASN A 667 16.99 -40.37 3.88
N SER A 668 17.08 -39.33 4.71
CA SER A 668 18.31 -38.79 5.31
C SER A 668 18.34 -38.90 6.85
N CYS A 669 17.29 -39.41 7.48
CA CYS A 669 17.21 -39.64 8.93
C CYS A 669 18.08 -40.83 9.38
N GLU A 670 19.32 -40.57 9.80
CA GLU A 670 20.08 -41.37 10.77
C GLU A 670 20.48 -40.48 11.96
N GLY A 671 19.56 -40.30 12.92
CA GLY A 671 19.74 -39.47 14.12
C GLY A 671 19.78 -40.30 15.40
N PRO A 672 20.74 -40.07 16.32
CA PRO A 672 20.83 -40.83 17.57
C PRO A 672 19.73 -40.48 18.58
N PHE A 673 19.36 -41.43 19.43
CA PHE A 673 18.72 -41.14 20.71
C PHE A 673 19.78 -40.64 21.70
N VAL A 674 19.64 -39.41 22.20
CA VAL A 674 20.66 -38.72 22.99
C VAL A 674 20.18 -38.47 24.42
N THR A 675 21.00 -38.83 25.40
CA THR A 675 20.70 -38.71 26.82
C THR A 675 21.88 -38.19 27.63
N ILE A 676 21.63 -37.48 28.73
CA ILE A 676 22.65 -37.10 29.72
C ILE A 676 22.54 -38.03 30.94
N TRP A 677 23.70 -38.52 31.38
CA TRP A 677 23.86 -39.38 32.54
C TRP A 677 24.89 -38.81 33.50
N LYS A 678 24.75 -39.11 34.79
CA LYS A 678 25.72 -38.79 35.84
C LYS A 678 26.09 -40.06 36.59
N SER A 679 27.28 -40.57 36.32
CA SER A 679 27.68 -41.94 36.67
C SER A 679 27.85 -42.16 38.17
N ASP A 680 28.03 -41.09 38.96
CA ASP A 680 28.29 -41.10 40.40
C ASP A 680 27.06 -40.76 41.27
N ASN A 681 25.89 -40.54 40.66
CA ASN A 681 24.61 -40.64 41.36
C ASN A 681 24.36 -42.09 41.83
N PRO A 682 23.43 -42.32 42.78
CA PRO A 682 23.04 -43.67 43.19
C PRO A 682 22.55 -44.56 42.03
N GLY A 683 22.75 -45.87 42.18
CA GLY A 683 22.38 -46.87 41.18
C GLY A 683 23.00 -48.22 41.50
N ALA A 684 22.77 -49.20 40.62
CA ALA A 684 23.27 -50.56 40.76
C ALA A 684 24.73 -50.72 40.30
N SER A 685 25.19 -49.92 39.33
CA SER A 685 26.56 -49.97 38.82
C SER A 685 27.51 -49.03 39.58
N PHE A 686 28.83 -49.23 39.46
CA PHE A 686 29.82 -48.42 40.16
C PHE A 686 29.80 -46.93 39.72
N ASN A 687 30.41 -46.04 40.50
CA ASN A 687 30.41 -44.58 40.22
C ASN A 687 31.08 -44.17 38.89
N ASN A 688 31.79 -45.08 38.21
CA ASN A 688 32.35 -44.90 36.87
C ASN A 688 31.69 -45.83 35.83
N GLN A 689 30.40 -46.16 36.03
CA GLN A 689 29.61 -47.01 35.16
C GLN A 689 28.19 -46.46 35.02
N ILE A 690 27.52 -46.85 33.93
CA ILE A 690 26.07 -46.73 33.73
C ILE A 690 25.54 -48.02 33.08
N ILE A 691 24.29 -48.36 33.34
CA ILE A 691 23.56 -49.45 32.71
C ILE A 691 22.53 -48.86 31.75
N ILE A 692 22.50 -49.35 30.51
CA ILE A 692 21.41 -49.11 29.56
C ILE A 692 20.50 -50.35 29.57
N PRO A 693 19.26 -50.26 30.10
CA PRO A 693 18.38 -51.41 30.25
C PRO A 693 17.33 -51.49 29.14
N THR A 694 17.02 -52.70 28.68
CA THR A 694 16.34 -52.96 27.40
C THR A 694 15.33 -54.13 27.43
N ASP A 695 15.40 -55.02 28.43
CA ASP A 695 14.55 -56.22 28.63
C ASP A 695 14.65 -57.34 27.57
N GLY A 696 14.99 -57.00 26.32
CA GLY A 696 15.10 -57.93 25.21
C GLY A 696 16.50 -58.53 24.98
N ALA A 697 16.56 -59.48 24.05
CA ALA A 697 17.79 -59.97 23.45
C ALA A 697 17.60 -60.15 21.94
N GLY A 698 18.60 -59.76 21.15
CA GLY A 698 18.55 -59.79 19.68
C GLY A 698 18.42 -58.43 18.99
N TYR A 699 18.42 -57.34 19.76
CA TYR A 699 18.61 -55.97 19.26
C TYR A 699 19.99 -55.82 18.58
N ASN A 700 20.19 -54.78 17.77
CA ASN A 700 21.47 -54.51 17.13
C ASN A 700 21.72 -52.99 17.07
N TYR A 701 22.24 -52.45 18.17
CA TYR A 701 22.50 -51.02 18.33
C TYR A 701 23.98 -50.71 18.60
N ASP A 702 24.38 -49.48 18.29
CA ASP A 702 25.69 -48.91 18.55
C ASP A 702 25.53 -47.72 19.51
N LEU A 703 26.47 -47.57 20.44
CA LEU A 703 26.46 -46.56 21.50
C LEU A 703 27.77 -45.78 21.51
N TYR A 704 27.68 -44.45 21.46
CA TYR A 704 28.78 -43.51 21.71
C TYR A 704 28.56 -42.79 23.06
N TRP A 705 29.64 -42.41 23.74
CA TRP A 705 29.59 -41.59 24.95
C TRP A 705 30.77 -40.62 25.03
N GLU A 706 30.56 -39.46 25.66
CA GLU A 706 31.59 -38.45 25.91
C GLU A 706 31.36 -37.71 27.24
N ASP A 707 32.44 -37.32 27.95
CA ASP A 707 32.34 -36.49 29.15
C ASP A 707 31.90 -35.07 28.77
N VAL A 708 30.84 -34.56 29.40
CA VAL A 708 30.27 -33.24 29.11
C VAL A 708 31.25 -32.10 29.40
N ASN A 709 32.25 -32.33 30.26
CA ASN A 709 33.28 -31.36 30.65
C ASN A 709 34.58 -31.51 29.84
N ASP A 710 34.80 -32.66 29.21
CA ASP A 710 35.91 -32.95 28.31
C ASP A 710 35.49 -33.93 27.20
N PRO A 711 34.92 -33.44 26.09
CA PRO A 711 34.54 -34.29 24.96
C PRO A 711 35.71 -35.03 24.28
N SER A 712 36.97 -34.78 24.66
CA SER A 712 38.11 -35.61 24.22
C SER A 712 38.25 -36.92 25.02
N THR A 713 37.54 -37.02 26.15
CA THR A 713 37.35 -38.25 26.93
C THR A 713 36.04 -38.91 26.50
N ASN A 714 36.12 -39.79 25.49
CA ASN A 714 34.97 -40.43 24.84
C ASN A 714 35.23 -41.92 24.50
N GLY A 715 34.20 -42.61 24.00
CA GLY A 715 34.31 -43.99 23.53
C GLY A 715 33.07 -44.53 22.81
N THR A 716 33.22 -45.69 22.16
CA THR A 716 32.17 -46.34 21.36
C THR A 716 32.06 -47.83 21.70
N LEU A 717 30.84 -48.35 21.66
CA LEU A 717 30.48 -49.77 21.77
C LEU A 717 29.55 -50.13 20.61
N SER A 718 29.79 -51.25 19.93
CA SER A 718 29.09 -51.58 18.67
C SER A 718 28.55 -53.00 18.65
N ASN A 719 27.48 -53.23 17.88
CA ASN A 719 26.76 -54.52 17.75
C ASN A 719 26.25 -55.01 19.12
N LEU A 720 25.67 -54.11 19.91
CA LEU A 720 25.11 -54.38 21.23
C LEU A 720 23.76 -55.10 21.11
N THR A 721 23.54 -56.10 21.97
CA THR A 721 22.35 -56.94 21.96
C THR A 721 21.81 -57.08 23.39
N GLY A 722 20.70 -56.41 23.70
CA GLY A 722 20.16 -56.35 25.07
C GLY A 722 20.95 -55.41 25.99
N ASP A 723 20.80 -55.60 27.31
CA ASP A 723 21.34 -54.72 28.35
C ASP A 723 22.87 -54.61 28.33
N VAL A 724 23.40 -53.40 28.54
CA VAL A 724 24.85 -53.15 28.59
C VAL A 724 25.27 -52.32 29.81
N THR A 725 26.36 -52.71 30.48
CA THR A 725 27.07 -51.87 31.45
C THR A 725 28.23 -51.15 30.76
N VAL A 726 28.08 -49.85 30.51
CA VAL A 726 29.15 -49.00 29.96
C VAL A 726 30.19 -48.74 31.06
N ASN A 727 31.46 -48.88 30.72
CA ASN A 727 32.58 -48.65 31.65
C ASN A 727 33.26 -47.33 31.30
N LEU A 728 33.11 -46.35 32.18
CA LEU A 728 33.56 -44.97 31.99
C LEU A 728 34.94 -44.76 32.66
N PRO A 729 35.81 -43.85 32.16
CA PRO A 729 37.17 -43.68 32.68
C PRO A 729 37.21 -43.14 34.12
N LEU A 730 36.23 -42.30 34.47
CA LEU A 730 36.11 -41.63 35.77
C LEU A 730 34.63 -41.51 36.17
N ALA A 731 34.40 -41.06 37.40
CA ALA A 731 33.11 -40.57 37.87
C ALA A 731 32.84 -39.16 37.30
N GLY A 732 31.68 -38.94 36.68
CA GLY A 732 31.35 -37.66 36.03
C GLY A 732 29.98 -37.64 35.34
N THR A 733 29.76 -36.56 34.56
CA THR A 733 28.56 -36.39 33.72
C THR A 733 28.91 -36.65 32.26
N TYR A 734 28.13 -37.51 31.61
CA TYR A 734 28.39 -38.01 30.26
C TYR A 734 27.16 -37.84 29.37
N LYS A 735 27.38 -37.43 28.13
CA LYS A 735 26.38 -37.55 27.06
C LYS A 735 26.50 -38.95 26.46
N VAL A 736 25.37 -39.57 26.15
CA VAL A 736 25.27 -40.92 25.57
C VAL A 736 24.37 -40.84 24.34
N GLU A 737 24.87 -41.32 23.21
CA GLU A 737 24.20 -41.36 21.91
C GLU A 737 23.98 -42.81 21.51
N ILE A 738 22.76 -43.20 21.13
CA ILE A 738 22.39 -44.57 20.73
C ILE A 738 21.83 -44.56 19.31
N THR A 739 22.31 -45.47 18.47
CA THR A 739 21.95 -45.60 17.04
C THR A 739 21.66 -47.05 16.66
N GLY A 740 20.91 -47.26 15.57
CA GLY A 740 20.56 -48.60 15.07
C GLY A 740 19.28 -49.18 15.68
N ASP A 741 19.19 -50.50 15.75
CA ASP A 741 17.99 -51.22 16.20
C ASP A 741 17.94 -51.27 17.73
N PHE A 742 17.42 -50.18 18.32
CA PHE A 742 17.19 -49.99 19.76
C PHE A 742 15.69 -49.77 20.05
N PRO A 743 14.83 -50.79 19.89
CA PRO A 743 13.38 -50.60 19.83
C PRO A 743 12.70 -50.44 21.20
N ARG A 744 13.46 -50.39 22.30
CA ARG A 744 12.98 -50.23 23.69
C ARG A 744 14.11 -49.84 24.66
N ILE A 745 13.79 -48.97 25.62
CA ILE A 745 14.50 -48.80 26.91
C ILE A 745 13.54 -49.22 28.04
N TYR A 746 14.04 -49.79 29.15
CA TYR A 746 13.19 -50.43 30.16
C TYR A 746 13.77 -50.36 31.59
N PHE A 747 13.50 -49.29 32.32
CA PHE A 747 13.98 -49.15 33.70
C PHE A 747 13.12 -49.90 34.74
N ASN A 748 11.79 -49.91 34.59
CA ASN A 748 10.84 -50.71 35.39
C ASN A 748 10.97 -50.61 36.92
N ASN A 749 11.55 -49.51 37.44
CA ASN A 749 11.86 -49.33 38.86
C ASN A 749 12.64 -50.53 39.48
N ASP A 750 13.45 -51.22 38.68
CA ASP A 750 14.27 -52.32 39.16
C ASP A 750 15.51 -51.77 39.90
N VAL A 751 15.72 -52.24 41.13
CA VAL A 751 16.88 -51.91 41.96
C VAL A 751 18.22 -52.40 41.39
N ASN A 752 18.19 -53.21 40.32
CA ASN A 752 19.35 -53.61 39.53
C ASN A 752 19.67 -52.64 38.37
N ASN A 753 18.85 -51.60 38.16
CA ASN A 753 19.07 -50.54 37.16
C ASN A 753 19.60 -49.25 37.80
N ASP A 754 20.12 -48.35 36.96
CA ASP A 754 20.75 -47.08 37.38
C ASP A 754 19.75 -45.91 37.41
N LEU A 755 18.65 -46.09 38.14
CA LEU A 755 17.46 -45.21 38.17
C LEU A 755 17.75 -43.72 38.43
N GLU A 756 18.70 -43.39 39.31
CA GLU A 756 19.06 -41.99 39.61
C GLU A 756 20.18 -41.43 38.72
N LYS A 757 20.77 -42.23 37.83
CA LYS A 757 21.92 -41.80 37.01
C LYS A 757 21.52 -41.12 35.70
N ILE A 758 20.39 -41.48 35.09
CA ILE A 758 19.87 -40.73 33.94
C ILE A 758 19.33 -39.37 34.43
N LEU A 759 19.69 -38.30 33.73
CA LEU A 759 19.29 -36.92 34.04
C LEU A 759 18.35 -36.34 32.98
N SER A 760 18.59 -36.62 31.70
CA SER A 760 17.73 -36.09 30.64
C SER A 760 17.77 -36.88 29.34
N VAL A 761 16.69 -36.76 28.56
CA VAL A 761 16.67 -36.97 27.09
C VAL A 761 16.90 -35.61 26.42
N GLU A 762 17.85 -35.54 25.50
CA GLU A 762 18.19 -34.33 24.73
C GLU A 762 17.74 -34.40 23.26
N GLU A 763 17.68 -35.61 22.68
CA GLU A 763 17.14 -35.86 21.33
C GLU A 763 16.50 -37.26 21.33
N TRP A 764 15.34 -37.43 20.70
CA TRP A 764 14.69 -38.74 20.52
C TRP A 764 15.26 -39.51 19.33
N GLY A 765 15.69 -38.80 18.29
CA GLY A 765 16.35 -39.35 17.11
C GLY A 765 15.44 -40.21 16.23
N SER A 766 16.04 -40.88 15.24
CA SER A 766 15.32 -41.74 14.29
C SER A 766 15.08 -43.16 14.80
N ILE A 767 14.91 -43.35 16.11
CA ILE A 767 14.67 -44.66 16.72
C ILE A 767 13.21 -45.08 16.52
N LEU A 768 13.02 -46.27 15.94
CA LEU A 768 11.71 -46.88 15.74
C LEU A 768 11.28 -47.63 17.02
N TRP A 769 10.59 -46.92 17.91
CA TRP A 769 10.16 -47.48 19.20
C TRP A 769 9.05 -48.53 19.01
N SER A 770 9.24 -49.70 19.63
CA SER A 770 8.25 -50.79 19.67
C SER A 770 7.42 -50.79 20.97
N SER A 771 7.98 -50.23 22.05
CA SER A 771 7.29 -50.05 23.33
C SER A 771 7.93 -48.94 24.14
N MET A 772 7.10 -48.15 24.81
CA MET A 772 7.50 -47.20 25.87
C MET A 772 7.05 -47.68 27.26
N GLU A 773 6.51 -48.91 27.38
CA GLU A 773 6.03 -49.44 28.66
C GLU A 773 7.18 -49.62 29.66
N ASP A 774 7.04 -48.97 30.82
CA ASP A 774 8.04 -48.81 31.89
C ASP A 774 9.37 -48.11 31.48
N ALA A 775 9.39 -47.39 30.35
CA ALA A 775 10.62 -46.89 29.75
C ALA A 775 11.51 -46.05 30.68
N PHE A 776 10.93 -45.23 31.56
CA PHE A 776 11.64 -44.42 32.56
C PHE A 776 11.04 -44.57 33.97
N HIS A 777 10.35 -45.68 34.24
CA HIS A 777 9.73 -45.96 35.53
C HIS A 777 10.80 -45.98 36.66
N GLY A 778 10.64 -45.10 37.64
CA GLY A 778 11.54 -44.89 38.79
C GLY A 778 12.69 -43.90 38.54
N CYS A 779 12.76 -43.24 37.37
CA CYS A 779 13.86 -42.34 37.03
C CYS A 779 13.71 -40.95 37.68
N ASN A 780 13.89 -40.89 39.01
CA ASN A 780 13.62 -39.72 39.86
C ASN A 780 14.22 -38.39 39.36
N ASN A 781 15.39 -38.43 38.71
CA ASN A 781 16.15 -37.26 38.25
C ASN A 781 15.89 -36.86 36.79
N LEU A 782 15.04 -37.59 36.06
CA LEU A 782 14.84 -37.39 34.62
C LEU A 782 14.03 -36.14 34.29
N ASN A 783 14.48 -35.42 33.25
CA ASN A 783 13.67 -34.45 32.49
C ASN A 783 13.77 -34.72 30.97
N VAL A 784 12.92 -34.11 30.14
CA VAL A 784 13.02 -34.19 28.66
C VAL A 784 13.34 -32.79 28.11
N ASN A 785 14.56 -32.58 27.66
CA ASN A 785 15.01 -31.30 27.10
C ASN A 785 14.87 -31.26 25.57
N ALA A 786 14.56 -32.41 24.96
CA ALA A 786 14.42 -32.63 23.54
C ALA A 786 13.35 -31.76 22.86
N THR A 787 13.68 -31.25 21.67
CA THR A 787 12.78 -30.46 20.80
C THR A 787 12.15 -31.26 19.67
N ASP A 788 12.69 -32.46 19.38
CA ASP A 788 12.05 -33.48 18.56
C ASP A 788 11.07 -34.33 19.40
N SER A 789 10.47 -35.35 18.79
CA SER A 789 9.53 -36.25 19.45
C SER A 789 9.73 -37.70 19.01
N PRO A 790 9.40 -38.70 19.86
CA PRO A 790 9.65 -40.10 19.55
C PRO A 790 8.73 -40.62 18.44
N PHE A 791 9.27 -41.46 17.55
CA PHE A 791 8.48 -42.18 16.55
C PHE A 791 7.64 -43.30 17.20
N LEU A 792 6.47 -42.94 17.73
CA LEU A 792 5.58 -43.84 18.48
C LEU A 792 4.68 -44.74 17.63
N MET A 793 4.75 -44.69 16.29
CA MET A 793 3.78 -45.39 15.40
C MET A 793 3.74 -46.93 15.53
N SER A 794 4.75 -47.56 16.13
CA SER A 794 4.74 -49.01 16.45
C SER A 794 4.49 -49.30 17.94
N VAL A 795 4.34 -48.26 18.77
CA VAL A 795 3.99 -48.33 20.19
C VAL A 795 2.47 -48.24 20.34
N SER A 796 1.88 -49.11 21.16
CA SER A 796 0.45 -49.07 21.50
C SER A 796 0.16 -48.75 22.97
N SER A 797 1.22 -48.58 23.78
CA SER A 797 1.17 -48.46 25.24
C SER A 797 2.23 -47.48 25.75
N LEU A 798 1.79 -46.47 26.52
CA LEU A 798 2.67 -45.62 27.34
C LEU A 798 2.64 -46.03 28.82
N SER A 799 2.20 -47.26 29.13
CA SER A 799 1.95 -47.68 30.50
C SER A 799 3.19 -47.53 31.39
N ARG A 800 3.03 -46.80 32.51
CA ARG A 800 4.07 -46.49 33.50
C ARG A 800 5.32 -45.78 32.95
N MET A 801 5.28 -45.22 31.73
CA MET A 801 6.44 -44.66 31.02
C MET A 801 7.28 -43.72 31.90
N PHE A 802 6.66 -42.76 32.57
CA PHE A 802 7.30 -41.78 33.46
C PHE A 802 6.88 -41.97 34.94
N LYS A 803 6.44 -43.18 35.31
CA LYS A 803 5.98 -43.45 36.68
C LYS A 803 7.11 -43.22 37.68
N GLY A 804 6.92 -42.31 38.64
CA GLY A 804 7.94 -41.92 39.61
C GLY A 804 9.07 -41.05 39.05
N ALA A 805 8.95 -40.49 37.85
CA ALA A 805 9.92 -39.54 37.30
C ALA A 805 9.77 -38.16 37.99
N THR A 806 10.18 -38.07 39.26
CA THR A 806 9.85 -36.94 40.14
C THR A 806 10.37 -35.57 39.67
N SER A 807 11.38 -35.51 38.81
CA SER A 807 11.95 -34.25 38.29
C SER A 807 11.38 -33.81 36.94
N LEU A 808 10.52 -34.62 36.32
CA LEU A 808 9.98 -34.32 34.99
C LEU A 808 9.03 -33.12 35.04
N ALA A 809 9.29 -32.09 34.22
CA ALA A 809 8.46 -30.89 34.10
C ALA A 809 8.25 -30.40 32.65
N SER A 810 8.74 -31.16 31.66
CA SER A 810 8.80 -30.78 30.25
C SER A 810 7.46 -30.67 29.53
N ASP A 811 7.36 -29.70 28.62
CA ASP A 811 6.38 -29.72 27.52
C ASP A 811 6.65 -30.95 26.63
N LEU A 812 5.60 -31.72 26.31
CA LEU A 812 5.63 -32.92 25.46
C LEU A 812 4.58 -32.83 24.34
N ASN A 813 4.11 -31.62 24.03
CA ASN A 813 2.91 -31.38 23.21
C ASN A 813 3.10 -31.72 21.73
N ASN A 814 4.36 -31.81 21.27
CA ASN A 814 4.78 -32.15 19.90
C ASN A 814 4.79 -33.67 19.58
N TRP A 815 4.22 -34.52 20.44
CA TRP A 815 4.23 -35.99 20.27
C TRP A 815 2.99 -36.47 19.51
N ASN A 816 3.17 -37.27 18.44
CA ASN A 816 2.06 -38.02 17.84
C ASN A 816 1.75 -39.25 18.70
N THR A 817 0.59 -39.25 19.36
CA THR A 817 0.10 -40.35 20.21
C THR A 817 -1.03 -41.17 19.58
N GLU A 818 -1.32 -41.03 18.28
CA GLU A 818 -2.52 -41.63 17.67
C GLU A 818 -2.59 -43.16 17.75
N SER A 819 -1.44 -43.84 17.83
CA SER A 819 -1.33 -45.30 17.98
C SER A 819 -1.59 -45.80 19.42
N ILE A 820 -1.65 -44.92 20.40
CA ILE A 820 -1.70 -45.28 21.82
C ILE A 820 -3.11 -45.72 22.23
N THR A 821 -3.19 -46.91 22.84
CA THR A 821 -4.45 -47.54 23.30
C THR A 821 -4.57 -47.60 24.82
N THR A 822 -3.47 -47.40 25.55
CA THR A 822 -3.42 -47.36 27.02
C THR A 822 -2.37 -46.37 27.51
N MET A 823 -2.73 -45.60 28.54
CA MET A 823 -1.90 -44.63 29.25
C MET A 823 -1.86 -44.96 30.76
N GLU A 824 -2.05 -46.24 31.12
CA GLU A 824 -2.12 -46.67 32.52
C GLU A 824 -0.87 -46.26 33.33
N GLU A 825 -1.08 -45.44 34.36
CA GLU A 825 -0.06 -44.94 35.29
C GLU A 825 1.10 -44.16 34.64
N VAL A 826 0.90 -43.62 33.42
CA VAL A 826 1.94 -42.97 32.59
C VAL A 826 2.78 -41.91 33.34
N PHE A 827 2.15 -41.01 34.09
CA PHE A 827 2.80 -39.98 34.93
C PHE A 827 2.56 -40.21 36.43
N SER A 828 2.19 -41.42 36.85
CA SER A 828 1.90 -41.68 38.26
C SER A 828 3.12 -41.39 39.14
N ASN A 829 2.96 -40.62 40.22
CA ASN A 829 4.04 -40.16 41.10
C ASN A 829 5.12 -39.30 40.40
N ALA A 830 4.85 -38.74 39.22
CA ALA A 830 5.65 -37.66 38.64
C ALA A 830 5.31 -36.34 39.35
N ILE A 831 5.75 -36.23 40.61
CA ILE A 831 5.32 -35.23 41.61
C ILE A 831 5.34 -33.77 41.10
N ASN A 832 6.33 -33.39 40.29
CA ASN A 832 6.49 -32.05 39.73
C ASN A 832 5.96 -31.88 38.29
N PHE A 833 5.34 -32.91 37.70
CA PHE A 833 4.93 -32.85 36.30
C PHE A 833 3.73 -31.91 36.10
N ASN A 834 3.97 -30.86 35.32
CA ASN A 834 2.95 -29.91 34.86
C ASN A 834 3.25 -29.43 33.43
N GLY A 835 3.69 -30.36 32.58
CA GLY A 835 4.07 -30.10 31.19
C GLY A 835 2.89 -30.18 30.22
N ASN A 836 2.88 -29.33 29.19
CA ASN A 836 1.81 -29.29 28.20
C ASN A 836 1.74 -30.59 27.37
N ILE A 837 0.51 -31.09 27.21
CA ILE A 837 0.11 -32.32 26.51
C ILE A 837 -1.28 -32.15 25.84
N SER A 838 -1.72 -30.91 25.65
CA SER A 838 -3.07 -30.56 25.18
C SER A 838 -3.41 -31.09 23.78
N SER A 839 -2.43 -31.19 22.87
CA SER A 839 -2.63 -31.74 21.52
C SER A 839 -2.29 -33.24 21.37
N TRP A 840 -2.15 -33.98 22.47
CA TRP A 840 -2.09 -35.45 22.41
C TRP A 840 -3.41 -36.02 21.87
N ASN A 841 -3.34 -36.83 20.82
CA ASN A 841 -4.50 -37.56 20.31
C ASN A 841 -4.80 -38.76 21.22
N THR A 842 -5.91 -38.69 21.97
CA THR A 842 -6.37 -39.72 22.89
C THR A 842 -7.50 -40.60 22.33
N SER A 843 -7.99 -40.35 21.11
CA SER A 843 -9.21 -40.98 20.56
C SER A 843 -9.20 -42.52 20.53
N ASN A 844 -8.02 -43.14 20.44
CA ASN A 844 -7.84 -44.59 20.47
C ASN A 844 -7.59 -45.18 21.89
N VAL A 845 -7.50 -44.34 22.93
CA VAL A 845 -7.19 -44.75 24.30
C VAL A 845 -8.43 -45.36 24.96
N THR A 846 -8.25 -46.56 25.54
CA THR A 846 -9.31 -47.31 26.24
C THR A 846 -9.10 -47.40 27.75
N ASN A 847 -7.88 -47.13 28.22
CA ASN A 847 -7.48 -47.27 29.63
C ASN A 847 -6.57 -46.10 30.05
N MET A 848 -7.06 -45.28 30.97
CA MET A 848 -6.36 -44.14 31.57
C MET A 848 -6.16 -44.32 33.09
N LYS A 849 -6.28 -45.56 33.59
CA LYS A 849 -6.14 -45.88 35.02
C LYS A 849 -4.88 -45.25 35.60
N GLY A 850 -5.05 -44.43 36.64
CA GLY A 850 -3.94 -43.84 37.39
C GLY A 850 -3.02 -42.91 36.61
N ALA A 851 -3.41 -42.41 35.43
CA ALA A 851 -2.53 -41.66 34.53
C ALA A 851 -1.71 -40.54 35.23
N PHE A 852 -2.34 -39.79 36.13
CA PHE A 852 -1.74 -38.72 36.95
C PHE A 852 -1.77 -39.04 38.46
N ASN A 853 -1.92 -40.30 38.86
CA ASN A 853 -2.02 -40.73 40.25
C ASN A 853 -0.74 -40.35 41.05
N GLY A 854 -0.82 -39.37 41.95
CA GLY A 854 0.29 -38.81 42.70
C GLY A 854 1.13 -37.76 41.96
N ALA A 855 0.66 -37.27 40.80
CA ALA A 855 1.27 -36.14 40.08
C ALA A 855 0.82 -34.82 40.73
N SER A 856 1.28 -34.56 41.95
CA SER A 856 0.71 -33.54 42.86
C SER A 856 0.78 -32.09 42.39
N ALA A 857 1.56 -31.78 41.35
CA ALA A 857 1.70 -30.46 40.74
C ALA A 857 0.99 -30.32 39.38
N PHE A 858 0.32 -31.38 38.89
CA PHE A 858 -0.36 -31.36 37.60
C PHE A 858 -1.63 -30.50 37.63
N ASN A 859 -1.76 -29.60 36.65
CA ASN A 859 -2.91 -28.72 36.44
C ASN A 859 -2.94 -28.15 35.00
N GLN A 860 -2.53 -28.94 33.99
CA GLN A 860 -2.58 -28.51 32.58
C GLN A 860 -3.93 -28.79 31.93
N ASP A 861 -4.32 -27.91 31.00
CA ASP A 861 -5.56 -28.03 30.23
C ASP A 861 -5.51 -29.27 29.30
N ILE A 862 -6.52 -30.13 29.48
CA ILE A 862 -6.77 -31.36 28.72
C ILE A 862 -8.25 -31.45 28.30
N SER A 863 -8.98 -30.33 28.31
CA SER A 863 -10.39 -30.22 27.90
C SER A 863 -10.62 -30.61 26.43
N ALA A 864 -9.57 -30.54 25.60
CA ALA A 864 -9.57 -30.92 24.19
C ALA A 864 -9.38 -32.42 23.92
N TRP A 865 -9.09 -33.25 24.93
CA TRP A 865 -8.87 -34.69 24.76
C TRP A 865 -10.17 -35.43 24.42
N ASP A 866 -10.14 -36.22 23.34
CA ASP A 866 -11.21 -37.19 23.05
C ASP A 866 -11.05 -38.41 23.96
N VAL A 867 -11.90 -38.48 24.99
CA VAL A 867 -11.97 -39.62 25.93
C VAL A 867 -13.12 -40.58 25.62
N SER A 868 -13.80 -40.44 24.48
CA SER A 868 -15.05 -41.17 24.17
C SER A 868 -14.91 -42.70 24.12
N ASN A 869 -13.71 -43.23 23.87
CA ASN A 869 -13.41 -44.67 23.88
C ASN A 869 -12.87 -45.20 25.22
N VAL A 870 -12.66 -44.35 26.22
CA VAL A 870 -12.09 -44.74 27.52
C VAL A 870 -13.11 -45.54 28.34
N GLN A 871 -12.67 -46.68 28.88
CA GLN A 871 -13.49 -47.59 29.69
C GLN A 871 -13.09 -47.57 31.17
N ASN A 872 -11.87 -47.12 31.49
CA ASN A 872 -11.32 -47.13 32.85
C ASN A 872 -10.53 -45.84 33.15
N MET A 873 -11.02 -45.07 34.12
CA MET A 873 -10.42 -43.84 34.67
C MET A 873 -10.12 -43.97 36.18
N SER A 874 -10.13 -45.20 36.73
CA SER A 874 -9.86 -45.40 38.17
C SER A 874 -8.49 -44.84 38.57
N TYR A 875 -8.41 -44.19 39.73
CA TYR A 875 -7.23 -43.46 40.23
C TYR A 875 -6.68 -42.33 39.34
N MET A 876 -7.34 -41.93 38.23
CA MET A 876 -6.72 -41.08 37.19
C MET A 876 -6.05 -39.80 37.73
N PHE A 877 -6.69 -39.12 38.69
CA PHE A 877 -6.19 -37.93 39.39
C PHE A 877 -6.11 -38.12 40.92
N ASN A 878 -6.00 -39.38 41.39
CA ASN A 878 -5.80 -39.67 42.81
C ASN A 878 -4.54 -38.93 43.34
N GLU A 879 -4.65 -38.22 44.45
CA GLU A 879 -3.57 -37.40 45.04
C GLU A 879 -2.96 -36.33 44.08
N ALA A 880 -3.65 -35.99 42.99
CA ALA A 880 -3.28 -34.89 42.08
C ALA A 880 -3.71 -33.53 42.67
N ASN A 881 -3.08 -33.18 43.81
CA ASN A 881 -3.51 -32.14 44.74
C ASN A 881 -3.84 -30.77 44.12
N THR A 882 -3.17 -30.38 43.03
CA THR A 882 -3.37 -29.09 42.33
C THR A 882 -4.38 -29.10 41.17
N PHE A 883 -4.88 -30.26 40.76
CA PHE A 883 -5.65 -30.37 39.52
C PHE A 883 -7.05 -29.77 39.65
N ASN A 884 -7.35 -28.75 38.85
CA ASN A 884 -8.64 -28.04 38.84
C ASN A 884 -8.94 -27.43 37.45
N GLN A 885 -8.79 -28.21 36.38
CA GLN A 885 -9.16 -27.79 35.02
C GLN A 885 -10.57 -28.25 34.64
N ASP A 886 -11.30 -27.44 33.86
CA ASP A 886 -12.63 -27.78 33.38
C ASP A 886 -12.59 -28.99 32.43
N LEU A 887 -13.41 -30.01 32.74
CA LEU A 887 -13.58 -31.23 31.95
C LEU A 887 -15.04 -31.40 31.47
N SER A 888 -15.83 -30.33 31.47
CA SER A 888 -17.25 -30.32 31.05
C SER A 888 -17.48 -30.78 29.60
N THR A 889 -16.45 -30.71 28.76
CA THR A 889 -16.43 -31.14 27.35
C THR A 889 -16.32 -32.65 27.14
N TRP A 890 -15.89 -33.41 28.16
CA TRP A 890 -15.55 -34.83 28.00
C TRP A 890 -16.77 -35.75 27.86
N ASP A 891 -16.84 -36.52 26.77
CA ASP A 891 -17.80 -37.63 26.63
C ASP A 891 -17.31 -38.87 27.37
N VAL A 892 -17.74 -39.02 28.62
CA VAL A 892 -17.43 -40.19 29.45
C VAL A 892 -18.42 -41.37 29.27
N THR A 893 -19.29 -41.36 28.25
CA THR A 893 -20.40 -42.33 28.10
C THR A 893 -19.96 -43.80 28.13
N ASN A 894 -18.75 -44.14 27.69
CA ASN A 894 -18.24 -45.52 27.67
C ASN A 894 -17.45 -45.93 28.93
N VAL A 895 -17.25 -45.02 29.90
CA VAL A 895 -16.47 -45.29 31.12
C VAL A 895 -17.26 -46.22 32.04
N GLN A 896 -16.62 -47.29 32.50
CA GLN A 896 -17.20 -48.31 33.40
C GLN A 896 -16.66 -48.22 34.83
N ASN A 897 -15.49 -47.61 35.03
CA ASN A 897 -14.84 -47.50 36.33
C ASN A 897 -14.19 -46.13 36.56
N MET A 898 -14.65 -45.42 37.60
CA MET A 898 -14.15 -44.13 38.09
C MET A 898 -13.73 -44.20 39.58
N SER A 899 -13.53 -45.41 40.14
CA SER A 899 -13.13 -45.55 41.55
C SER A 899 -11.83 -44.81 41.84
N PHE A 900 -11.78 -44.03 42.93
CA PHE A 900 -10.66 -43.19 43.32
C PHE A 900 -10.24 -42.12 42.28
N MET A 901 -11.08 -41.78 41.28
CA MET A 901 -10.68 -40.90 40.18
C MET A 901 -10.14 -39.53 40.64
N PHE A 902 -10.75 -38.94 41.67
CA PHE A 902 -10.34 -37.66 42.29
C PHE A 902 -10.10 -37.80 43.81
N ASN A 903 -9.84 -39.01 44.31
CA ASN A 903 -9.56 -39.24 45.74
C ASN A 903 -8.33 -38.40 46.19
N ASP A 904 -8.47 -37.66 47.29
CA ASP A 904 -7.45 -36.72 47.81
C ASP A 904 -6.99 -35.65 46.78
N ALA A 905 -7.78 -35.37 45.74
CA ALA A 905 -7.51 -34.28 44.77
C ALA A 905 -7.94 -32.92 45.38
N SER A 906 -7.13 -32.42 46.32
CA SER A 906 -7.52 -31.38 47.29
C SER A 906 -8.00 -30.03 46.76
N LEU A 907 -7.74 -29.68 45.49
CA LEU A 907 -8.20 -28.45 44.84
C LEU A 907 -9.18 -28.68 43.68
N PHE A 908 -9.59 -29.93 43.41
CA PHE A 908 -10.53 -30.24 42.33
C PHE A 908 -11.95 -29.82 42.70
N ASP A 909 -12.44 -28.76 42.06
CA ASP A 909 -13.78 -28.20 42.25
C ASP A 909 -14.40 -27.84 40.89
N GLN A 910 -14.79 -28.88 40.13
CA GLN A 910 -15.34 -28.75 38.77
C GLN A 910 -16.66 -29.51 38.60
N ASN A 911 -17.58 -28.94 37.82
CA ASN A 911 -18.93 -29.46 37.68
C ASN A 911 -19.03 -30.64 36.69
N THR A 912 -18.76 -31.85 37.18
CA THR A 912 -18.97 -33.11 36.44
C THR A 912 -20.45 -33.51 36.31
N GLY A 913 -21.41 -32.65 36.68
CA GLY A 913 -22.86 -32.92 36.60
C GLY A 913 -23.39 -33.02 35.17
N VAL A 914 -22.67 -32.45 34.21
CA VAL A 914 -22.99 -32.55 32.76
C VAL A 914 -22.61 -33.91 32.15
N TRP A 915 -21.80 -34.72 32.84
CA TRP A 915 -21.31 -36.00 32.34
C TRP A 915 -22.39 -37.09 32.30
N ASN A 916 -22.43 -37.85 31.19
CA ASN A 916 -23.27 -39.02 31.04
C ASN A 916 -22.67 -40.26 31.74
N VAL A 917 -22.95 -40.42 33.03
CA VAL A 917 -22.40 -41.53 33.85
C VAL A 917 -23.27 -42.79 33.89
N GLU A 918 -24.24 -42.97 32.97
CA GLU A 918 -25.19 -44.11 33.00
C GLU A 918 -24.51 -45.50 33.03
N ASN A 919 -23.38 -45.67 32.33
CA ASN A 919 -22.65 -46.94 32.22
C ASN A 919 -21.59 -47.19 33.32
N VAL A 920 -21.37 -46.25 34.23
CA VAL A 920 -20.35 -46.39 35.28
C VAL A 920 -20.81 -47.40 36.33
N ALA A 921 -20.03 -48.47 36.50
CA ALA A 921 -20.33 -49.57 37.42
C ALA A 921 -19.60 -49.46 38.77
N ASN A 922 -18.57 -48.61 38.88
CA ASN A 922 -17.84 -48.37 40.12
C ASN A 922 -17.41 -46.89 40.27
N MET A 923 -17.77 -46.29 41.41
CA MET A 923 -17.40 -44.94 41.87
C MET A 923 -16.92 -44.94 43.34
N GLU A 924 -16.42 -46.10 43.83
CA GLU A 924 -15.85 -46.24 45.17
C GLU A 924 -14.75 -45.19 45.39
N SER A 925 -14.90 -44.37 46.44
CA SER A 925 -14.00 -43.24 46.77
C SER A 925 -13.73 -42.27 45.61
N MET A 926 -14.67 -42.10 44.66
CA MET A 926 -14.45 -41.23 43.48
C MET A 926 -14.06 -39.79 43.85
N PHE A 927 -14.67 -39.21 44.88
CA PHE A 927 -14.48 -37.82 45.32
C PHE A 927 -14.04 -37.69 46.79
N ASP A 928 -13.70 -38.79 47.48
CA ASP A 928 -13.29 -38.77 48.90
C ASP A 928 -12.13 -37.78 49.11
N ASN A 929 -12.29 -36.83 50.04
CA ASN A 929 -11.35 -35.75 50.34
C ASN A 929 -10.95 -34.85 49.14
N SER A 930 -11.71 -34.84 48.04
CA SER A 930 -11.49 -33.91 46.92
C SER A 930 -11.86 -32.47 47.29
N GLY A 931 -11.49 -31.51 46.44
CA GLY A 931 -11.76 -30.08 46.64
C GLY A 931 -13.22 -29.64 46.45
N LEU A 932 -14.13 -30.53 46.04
CA LEU A 932 -15.50 -30.22 45.64
C LEU A 932 -16.25 -29.42 46.71
N ASP A 933 -16.68 -28.21 46.33
CA ASP A 933 -17.58 -27.41 47.15
C ASP A 933 -19.00 -28.01 47.17
N HIS A 934 -19.78 -27.62 48.18
CA HIS A 934 -21.16 -28.05 48.39
C HIS A 934 -22.09 -27.67 47.23
N CYS A 935 -21.79 -26.59 46.50
CA CYS A 935 -22.59 -26.05 45.41
C CYS A 935 -22.26 -26.73 44.07
N THR A 936 -20.98 -26.99 43.78
CA THR A 936 -20.54 -27.87 42.69
C THR A 936 -21.10 -29.29 42.90
N TYR A 937 -21.00 -29.85 44.12
CA TYR A 937 -21.55 -31.17 44.42
C TYR A 937 -23.10 -31.21 44.34
N ASN A 938 -23.79 -30.15 44.74
CA ASN A 938 -25.23 -30.00 44.49
C ASN A 938 -25.57 -30.10 42.99
N ASP A 939 -24.77 -29.48 42.10
CA ASP A 939 -25.02 -29.50 40.66
C ASP A 939 -24.67 -30.85 40.02
N ILE A 940 -23.63 -31.53 40.50
CA ILE A 940 -23.33 -32.94 40.16
C ILE A 940 -24.54 -33.82 40.48
N LEU A 941 -25.08 -33.72 41.69
CA LEU A 941 -26.27 -34.47 42.13
C LEU A 941 -27.52 -34.12 41.31
N LYS A 942 -27.76 -32.84 40.99
CA LYS A 942 -28.88 -32.41 40.12
C LYS A 942 -28.76 -33.05 38.74
N GLY A 943 -27.62 -32.89 38.07
CA GLY A 943 -27.39 -33.41 36.71
C GLY A 943 -27.59 -34.92 36.63
N TRP A 944 -26.87 -35.67 37.47
CA TRP A 944 -26.95 -37.14 37.47
C TRP A 944 -28.33 -37.67 37.88
N SER A 945 -29.11 -36.93 38.68
CA SER A 945 -30.48 -37.34 39.05
C SER A 945 -31.48 -37.36 37.87
N THR A 946 -31.10 -36.80 36.71
CA THR A 946 -31.89 -36.82 35.47
C THR A 946 -31.60 -38.04 34.58
N LEU A 947 -30.52 -38.77 34.84
CA LEU A 947 -30.03 -39.90 34.05
C LEU A 947 -30.66 -41.25 34.48
N ASN A 948 -30.61 -42.25 33.60
CA ASN A 948 -31.00 -43.63 33.88
C ASN A 948 -29.78 -44.43 34.39
N LEU A 949 -29.38 -44.17 35.62
CA LEU A 949 -28.14 -44.66 36.23
C LEU A 949 -28.07 -46.20 36.40
N THR A 950 -26.86 -46.76 36.33
CA THR A 950 -26.58 -48.16 36.71
C THR A 950 -26.95 -48.42 38.17
N ASN A 951 -27.52 -49.60 38.47
CA ASN A 951 -28.08 -49.90 39.79
C ASN A 951 -27.02 -50.44 40.78
N ASN A 952 -27.15 -50.06 42.06
CA ASN A 952 -26.30 -50.48 43.19
C ASN A 952 -24.84 -49.97 43.13
N VAL A 953 -24.58 -48.83 42.50
CA VAL A 953 -23.27 -48.17 42.56
C VAL A 953 -23.06 -47.57 43.96
N THR A 954 -21.83 -47.65 44.46
CA THR A 954 -21.37 -46.88 45.62
C THR A 954 -20.61 -45.66 45.11
N LEU A 955 -21.05 -44.46 45.50
CA LEU A 955 -20.33 -43.20 45.30
C LEU A 955 -19.62 -42.83 46.61
N GLY A 956 -18.30 -42.70 46.57
CA GLY A 956 -17.54 -42.07 47.65
C GLY A 956 -17.45 -40.55 47.44
N ALA A 957 -17.85 -39.81 48.46
CA ALA A 957 -17.75 -38.35 48.55
C ALA A 957 -17.47 -37.92 50.01
N LEU A 958 -16.61 -38.68 50.70
CA LEU A 958 -16.26 -38.46 52.10
C LEU A 958 -15.65 -37.07 52.30
N GLY A 959 -16.11 -36.35 53.33
CA GLY A 959 -15.70 -34.97 53.62
C GLY A 959 -16.44 -33.89 52.82
N ILE A 960 -17.29 -34.27 51.86
CA ILE A 960 -18.13 -33.34 51.09
C ILE A 960 -19.54 -33.32 51.69
N HIS A 961 -20.18 -32.16 51.77
CA HIS A 961 -21.60 -32.01 52.09
C HIS A 961 -22.40 -31.59 50.85
N TYR A 962 -23.70 -31.89 50.85
CA TYR A 962 -24.67 -31.26 49.94
C TYR A 962 -25.53 -30.26 50.73
N THR A 963 -26.35 -29.44 50.06
CA THR A 963 -27.23 -28.47 50.74
C THR A 963 -28.72 -28.67 50.42
N GLU A 964 -29.58 -27.86 51.03
CA GLU A 964 -31.03 -27.86 50.81
C GLU A 964 -31.47 -27.74 49.34
N PHE A 965 -30.56 -27.41 48.42
CA PHE A 965 -30.78 -27.28 46.98
C PHE A 965 -30.58 -28.58 46.17
N ALA A 966 -30.12 -29.69 46.77
CA ALA A 966 -30.01 -31.00 46.08
C ALA A 966 -30.60 -32.18 46.87
N THR A 967 -31.28 -31.94 48.00
CA THR A 967 -31.84 -33.00 48.87
C THR A 967 -32.79 -33.95 48.13
N ASN A 968 -33.60 -33.46 47.20
CA ASN A 968 -34.57 -34.31 46.47
C ASN A 968 -33.86 -35.15 45.39
N GLU A 969 -32.86 -34.56 44.76
CA GLU A 969 -32.10 -35.05 43.62
C GLU A 969 -31.17 -36.19 44.08
N ARG A 970 -30.43 -35.97 45.17
CA ARG A 970 -29.69 -37.01 45.90
C ARG A 970 -30.61 -38.16 46.35
N GLN A 971 -31.77 -37.83 46.92
CA GLN A 971 -32.72 -38.84 47.38
C GLN A 971 -33.37 -39.61 46.20
N SER A 972 -33.51 -38.98 45.03
CA SER A 972 -33.94 -39.62 43.77
C SER A 972 -32.93 -40.68 43.34
N ILE A 973 -31.63 -40.33 43.27
CA ILE A 973 -30.54 -41.25 42.91
C ILE A 973 -30.54 -42.49 43.81
N ILE A 974 -30.55 -42.28 45.13
CA ILE A 974 -30.56 -43.36 46.14
C ILE A 974 -31.80 -44.25 46.00
N SER A 975 -32.99 -43.65 45.86
CA SER A 975 -34.26 -44.41 45.92
C SER A 975 -34.66 -45.09 44.62
N ASN A 976 -34.28 -44.55 43.46
CA ASN A 976 -34.61 -45.12 42.15
C ASN A 976 -33.60 -46.18 41.68
N PHE A 977 -32.31 -45.99 41.99
CA PHE A 977 -31.22 -46.85 41.49
C PHE A 977 -30.50 -47.67 42.58
N SER A 978 -30.97 -47.59 43.83
CA SER A 978 -30.37 -48.27 44.99
C SER A 978 -28.90 -47.92 45.25
N TRP A 979 -28.50 -46.68 44.93
CA TRP A 979 -27.15 -46.18 45.16
C TRP A 979 -26.82 -46.04 46.66
N VAL A 980 -25.55 -46.22 47.00
CA VAL A 980 -24.99 -45.86 48.31
C VAL A 980 -24.12 -44.62 48.10
N ILE A 981 -24.51 -43.49 48.68
CA ILE A 981 -23.74 -42.24 48.60
C ILE A 981 -23.13 -41.97 49.99
N ASN A 982 -21.81 -42.05 50.06
CA ASN A 982 -21.03 -41.85 51.28
C ASN A 982 -20.51 -40.40 51.33
N ASP A 983 -21.42 -39.45 51.52
CA ASP A 983 -21.10 -38.05 51.82
C ASP A 983 -21.39 -37.71 53.30
N ASP A 984 -20.88 -36.57 53.77
CA ASP A 984 -21.00 -36.12 55.16
C ASP A 984 -22.37 -35.47 55.46
N GLY A 985 -23.33 -35.56 54.53
CA GLY A 985 -24.73 -35.18 54.72
C GLY A 985 -25.08 -33.73 54.37
N GLU A 986 -26.28 -33.30 54.75
CA GLU A 986 -26.84 -31.97 54.44
C GLU A 986 -26.25 -30.87 55.34
N THR A 987 -25.73 -29.80 54.74
CA THR A 987 -25.31 -28.56 55.40
C THR A 987 -26.16 -27.37 54.94
N THR A 988 -26.25 -26.32 55.75
CA THR A 988 -27.15 -25.18 55.51
C THR A 988 -26.44 -23.99 54.87
N THR A 989 -27.02 -23.41 53.82
CA THR A 989 -26.41 -22.23 53.17
C THR A 989 -26.51 -20.93 53.99
N THR A 990 -25.52 -20.06 53.80
CA THR A 990 -25.44 -18.70 54.33
C THR A 990 -25.18 -17.71 53.19
N ASN A 991 -26.02 -16.68 53.07
CA ASN A 991 -25.90 -15.72 51.97
C ASN A 991 -24.60 -14.91 52.05
N ILE A 992 -23.92 -14.74 50.91
CA ILE A 992 -22.81 -13.77 50.78
C ILE A 992 -23.32 -12.35 51.00
N SER A 993 -22.48 -11.53 51.62
CA SER A 993 -22.54 -10.07 51.56
C SER A 993 -21.16 -9.52 51.23
N VAL A 994 -21.07 -8.68 50.19
CA VAL A 994 -19.85 -7.95 49.81
C VAL A 994 -20.00 -6.48 50.17
N THR A 995 -18.91 -5.88 50.65
CA THR A 995 -18.71 -4.44 50.84
C THR A 995 -17.25 -4.12 50.52
N GLY A 996 -16.87 -2.85 50.39
CA GLY A 996 -15.47 -2.48 50.18
C GLY A 996 -15.13 -1.04 50.55
N THR A 997 -13.83 -0.72 50.49
CA THR A 997 -13.28 0.62 50.73
C THR A 997 -12.28 1.00 49.65
N VAL A 998 -12.39 2.23 49.16
CA VAL A 998 -11.45 2.83 48.21
C VAL A 998 -10.42 3.64 48.98
N ASN A 999 -9.14 3.26 48.86
CA ASN A 999 -8.01 3.86 49.57
C ASN A 999 -7.03 4.44 48.56
N GLY A 1000 -7.20 5.71 48.19
CA GLY A 1000 -6.52 6.27 47.03
C GLY A 1000 -7.09 5.67 45.75
N SER A 1001 -6.26 5.00 44.95
CA SER A 1001 -6.67 4.21 43.78
C SER A 1001 -6.98 2.74 44.09
N ASP A 1002 -6.75 2.25 45.31
CA ASP A 1002 -6.86 0.82 45.62
C ASP A 1002 -8.26 0.46 46.16
N ILE A 1003 -8.91 -0.56 45.57
CA ILE A 1003 -10.20 -1.08 46.03
C ILE A 1003 -9.97 -2.34 46.88
N ASN A 1004 -10.33 -2.24 48.16
CA ASN A 1004 -10.14 -3.31 49.14
C ASN A 1004 -11.52 -3.81 49.61
N LEU A 1005 -11.85 -5.07 49.32
CA LEU A 1005 -13.13 -5.67 49.70
C LEU A 1005 -13.15 -6.20 51.13
N THR A 1006 -14.35 -6.43 51.64
CA THR A 1006 -14.64 -7.17 52.86
C THR A 1006 -15.93 -7.95 52.64
N THR A 1007 -15.78 -9.25 52.43
CA THR A 1007 -16.87 -10.22 52.27
C THR A 1007 -17.21 -10.90 53.59
N ASN A 1008 -18.50 -11.19 53.80
CA ASN A 1008 -19.01 -11.89 54.98
C ASN A 1008 -20.16 -12.83 54.57
N GLY A 1009 -20.17 -14.07 55.08
CA GLY A 1009 -21.04 -15.13 54.58
C GLY A 1009 -20.46 -15.82 53.34
N GLY A 1010 -21.22 -16.76 52.76
CA GLY A 1010 -20.72 -17.71 51.76
C GLY A 1010 -20.30 -19.04 52.37
N ASN A 1011 -20.32 -20.10 51.56
CA ASN A 1011 -20.34 -21.50 52.02
C ASN A 1011 -19.19 -22.36 51.48
N GLY A 1012 -18.28 -21.74 50.72
CA GLY A 1012 -17.07 -22.33 50.15
C GLY A 1012 -16.01 -21.25 49.91
N PRO A 1013 -15.09 -21.44 48.95
CA PRO A 1013 -14.31 -20.36 48.35
C PRO A 1013 -15.22 -19.24 47.84
N LEU A 1014 -14.66 -18.04 47.65
CA LEU A 1014 -15.38 -16.92 47.04
C LEU A 1014 -14.71 -16.53 45.74
N ASP A 1015 -15.45 -16.65 44.64
CA ASP A 1015 -15.06 -16.10 43.34
C ASP A 1015 -15.40 -14.62 43.27
N TYR A 1016 -14.55 -13.85 42.59
CA TYR A 1016 -14.70 -12.42 42.39
C TYR A 1016 -14.65 -12.14 40.89
N GLU A 1017 -15.77 -11.83 40.25
CA GLU A 1017 -15.76 -11.32 38.87
C GLU A 1017 -15.81 -9.80 38.86
N TRP A 1018 -14.67 -9.16 38.60
CA TRP A 1018 -14.64 -7.73 38.37
C TRP A 1018 -14.88 -7.38 36.91
N SER A 1019 -15.62 -6.29 36.70
CA SER A 1019 -15.72 -5.59 35.41
C SER A 1019 -15.53 -4.08 35.61
N GLY A 1020 -14.88 -3.40 34.66
CA GLY A 1020 -14.54 -1.98 34.77
C GLY A 1020 -14.39 -1.27 33.41
N PRO A 1021 -13.81 -0.05 33.41
CA PRO A 1021 -13.50 0.70 32.20
C PRO A 1021 -12.52 -0.06 31.29
N ASN A 1022 -12.41 0.33 30.01
CA ASN A 1022 -11.37 -0.16 29.09
C ASN A 1022 -11.29 -1.70 28.95
N ASN A 1023 -12.42 -2.41 29.08
CA ASN A 1023 -12.53 -3.87 29.16
C ASN A 1023 -11.75 -4.50 30.32
N PHE A 1024 -11.51 -3.77 31.40
CA PHE A 1024 -10.90 -4.30 32.62
C PHE A 1024 -11.74 -5.45 33.19
N SER A 1025 -11.08 -6.57 33.45
CA SER A 1025 -11.57 -7.67 34.28
C SER A 1025 -10.47 -8.18 35.22
N SER A 1026 -10.87 -8.81 36.33
CA SER A 1026 -9.95 -9.36 37.32
C SER A 1026 -10.67 -10.41 38.17
N SER A 1027 -9.98 -11.50 38.52
CA SER A 1027 -10.43 -12.52 39.49
C SER A 1027 -9.96 -12.27 40.93
N ASN A 1028 -9.18 -11.20 41.17
CA ASN A 1028 -8.61 -10.90 42.48
C ASN A 1028 -9.65 -10.29 43.43
N GLN A 1029 -9.68 -10.72 44.70
CA GLN A 1029 -10.52 -10.13 45.75
C GLN A 1029 -10.32 -8.60 45.92
N ASN A 1030 -9.11 -8.10 45.70
CA ASN A 1030 -8.76 -6.68 45.83
C ASN A 1030 -8.05 -6.23 44.55
N ILE A 1031 -8.25 -4.97 44.14
CA ILE A 1031 -7.57 -4.39 42.97
C ILE A 1031 -6.69 -3.22 43.42
N THR A 1032 -5.43 -3.22 42.99
CA THR A 1032 -4.45 -2.16 43.28
C THR A 1032 -4.13 -1.34 42.04
N ALA A 1033 -4.08 -0.02 42.20
CA ALA A 1033 -3.91 0.99 41.15
C ALA A 1033 -4.82 0.95 39.87
N PRO A 1034 -6.11 0.54 39.91
CA PRO A 1034 -7.02 0.73 38.78
C PRO A 1034 -7.18 2.19 38.34
N GLU A 1035 -7.49 2.39 37.05
CA GLU A 1035 -7.72 3.70 36.42
C GLU A 1035 -9.02 4.37 36.89
N ASP A 1036 -9.13 5.70 36.80
CA ASP A 1036 -10.33 6.46 37.18
C ASP A 1036 -11.59 5.98 36.44
N GLY A 1037 -12.64 5.64 37.18
CA GLY A 1037 -13.88 5.08 36.64
C GLY A 1037 -14.68 4.23 37.62
N THR A 1038 -15.68 3.51 37.09
CA THR A 1038 -16.60 2.65 37.84
C THR A 1038 -16.24 1.18 37.67
N TYR A 1039 -16.07 0.47 38.79
CA TYR A 1039 -15.79 -0.97 38.84
C TYR A 1039 -16.93 -1.68 39.57
N ILE A 1040 -17.44 -2.74 38.96
CA ILE A 1040 -18.48 -3.62 39.53
C ILE A 1040 -17.81 -4.94 39.89
N VAL A 1041 -18.12 -5.47 41.08
CA VAL A 1041 -17.77 -6.83 41.46
C VAL A 1041 -19.02 -7.67 41.61
N LEU A 1042 -19.02 -8.86 41.02
CA LEU A 1042 -19.87 -9.97 41.43
C LEU A 1042 -19.04 -10.87 42.35
N VAL A 1043 -19.63 -11.29 43.47
CA VAL A 1043 -19.01 -12.26 44.39
C VAL A 1043 -19.93 -13.47 44.50
N SER A 1044 -19.39 -14.65 44.22
CA SER A 1044 -20.13 -15.92 44.19
C SER A 1044 -19.49 -16.96 45.11
N ASP A 1045 -20.30 -17.92 45.57
CA ASP A 1045 -19.89 -19.13 46.27
C ASP A 1045 -20.51 -20.39 45.62
N GLY A 1046 -20.78 -20.31 44.31
CA GLY A 1046 -21.52 -21.31 43.55
C GLY A 1046 -23.03 -21.34 43.84
N CYS A 1047 -23.44 -21.32 45.12
CA CYS A 1047 -24.84 -21.35 45.54
C CYS A 1047 -25.54 -19.98 45.49
N THR A 1048 -24.82 -18.91 45.81
CA THR A 1048 -25.36 -17.57 46.00
C THR A 1048 -24.46 -16.51 45.36
N VAL A 1049 -25.04 -15.36 45.02
CA VAL A 1049 -24.32 -14.23 44.40
C VAL A 1049 -24.68 -12.93 45.11
N ALA A 1050 -23.66 -12.15 45.42
CA ALA A 1050 -23.77 -10.76 45.88
C ALA A 1050 -23.01 -9.82 44.92
N SER A 1051 -23.29 -8.52 44.96
CA SER A 1051 -22.60 -7.54 44.12
C SER A 1051 -22.48 -6.18 44.79
N ASP A 1052 -21.42 -5.44 44.47
CA ASP A 1052 -21.20 -4.06 44.90
C ASP A 1052 -20.52 -3.25 43.78
N THR A 1053 -20.42 -1.93 43.92
CA THR A 1053 -19.93 -1.03 42.88
C THR A 1053 -19.11 0.13 43.46
N PHE A 1054 -17.89 0.28 42.97
CA PHE A 1054 -16.89 1.21 43.46
C PHE A 1054 -16.53 2.23 42.37
N ASN A 1055 -16.17 3.44 42.78
CA ASN A 1055 -15.74 4.50 41.86
C ASN A 1055 -14.41 5.07 42.34
N ILE A 1056 -13.51 5.36 41.40
CA ILE A 1056 -12.22 6.01 41.63
C ILE A 1056 -12.18 7.30 40.82
N GLU A 1057 -11.77 8.37 41.48
CA GLU A 1057 -11.51 9.69 40.89
C GLU A 1057 -10.24 10.26 41.54
N THR A 1058 -9.22 10.61 40.76
CA THR A 1058 -7.99 11.21 41.28
C THR A 1058 -8.19 12.66 41.73
N GLU A 1059 -7.80 13.00 42.98
CA GLU A 1059 -7.83 14.38 43.48
C GLU A 1059 -6.78 15.27 42.79
N THR A 1060 -7.12 15.82 41.63
CA THR A 1060 -6.38 16.93 41.02
C THR A 1060 -6.64 18.24 41.79
N ASN A 1061 -5.57 18.99 42.06
CA ASN A 1061 -5.62 20.17 42.92
C ASN A 1061 -6.48 21.31 42.32
N SER A 1062 -7.60 21.60 43.00
CA SER A 1062 -8.28 22.90 43.08
C SER A 1062 -8.23 23.86 41.87
N ILE A 1063 -9.33 23.93 41.11
CA ILE A 1063 -10.02 25.20 40.73
C ILE A 1063 -11.42 24.87 40.15
N ASP A 1064 -12.40 25.76 40.40
CA ASP A 1064 -13.75 25.83 39.82
C ASP A 1064 -14.61 24.54 39.66
N LYS A 1065 -15.31 24.18 40.75
CA LYS A 1065 -16.51 23.29 40.74
C LYS A 1065 -17.73 23.85 39.97
N GLU A 1066 -17.55 24.87 39.13
CA GLU A 1066 -18.56 25.46 38.22
C GLU A 1066 -18.43 24.95 36.77
N ALA A 1067 -17.38 24.18 36.41
CA ALA A 1067 -17.20 23.68 35.05
C ALA A 1067 -18.14 22.51 34.66
N LEU A 1068 -18.63 21.73 35.64
CA LEU A 1068 -19.31 20.44 35.46
C LEU A 1068 -20.74 20.47 34.86
N LYS A 1069 -21.17 21.57 34.22
CA LYS A 1069 -22.52 21.72 33.64
C LYS A 1069 -22.49 22.46 32.29
N MET A 1070 -21.66 22.00 31.35
CA MET A 1070 -21.49 22.68 30.05
C MET A 1070 -22.41 22.22 28.92
N PHE A 1071 -23.15 21.11 29.01
CA PHE A 1071 -24.37 20.91 28.21
C PHE A 1071 -25.40 19.98 28.87
N LYS A 1072 -26.64 20.00 28.38
CA LYS A 1072 -27.74 19.11 28.78
C LYS A 1072 -28.59 18.73 27.56
N VAL A 1073 -29.15 17.53 27.60
CA VAL A 1073 -30.19 17.07 26.67
C VAL A 1073 -31.52 17.02 27.44
N TYR A 1074 -32.57 17.63 26.88
CA TYR A 1074 -33.92 17.62 27.46
C TYR A 1074 -34.80 16.60 26.70
N PRO A 1075 -35.89 16.08 27.32
CA PRO A 1075 -36.28 14.67 27.17
C PRO A 1075 -36.84 14.25 25.81
N ASN A 1076 -36.96 12.93 25.64
CA ASN A 1076 -37.29 12.21 24.40
C ASN A 1076 -38.30 12.94 23.48
N PRO A 1077 -38.01 13.03 22.17
CA PRO A 1077 -38.89 13.71 21.23
C PRO A 1077 -40.24 13.02 21.06
N SER A 1078 -41.31 13.63 21.55
CA SER A 1078 -42.69 13.27 21.18
C SER A 1078 -43.08 13.75 19.77
N SER A 1079 -42.15 14.41 19.05
CA SER A 1079 -42.35 14.99 17.72
C SER A 1079 -41.07 15.09 16.88
N SER A 1080 -40.24 14.03 16.87
CA SER A 1080 -39.10 13.88 15.93
C SER A 1080 -37.95 14.90 16.03
N VAL A 1081 -37.88 15.70 17.09
CA VAL A 1081 -36.85 16.75 17.30
C VAL A 1081 -36.26 16.71 18.72
N LEU A 1082 -34.94 16.51 18.83
CA LEU A 1082 -34.17 16.48 20.07
C LEU A 1082 -33.74 17.89 20.50
N ASN A 1083 -33.87 18.22 21.79
CA ASN A 1083 -33.60 19.56 22.32
C ASN A 1083 -32.37 19.58 23.24
N ILE A 1084 -31.42 20.49 23.00
CA ILE A 1084 -30.13 20.54 23.68
C ILE A 1084 -29.85 21.97 24.14
N GLU A 1085 -29.34 22.10 25.37
CA GLU A 1085 -28.82 23.35 25.95
C GLU A 1085 -27.30 23.23 26.08
N VAL A 1086 -26.55 24.09 25.38
CA VAL A 1086 -25.08 24.05 25.32
C VAL A 1086 -24.51 25.38 25.83
N SER A 1087 -23.54 25.30 26.75
CA SER A 1087 -22.99 26.46 27.45
C SER A 1087 -22.07 27.31 26.57
N ASN A 1088 -22.23 28.62 26.66
CA ASN A 1088 -21.47 29.65 25.95
C ASN A 1088 -19.95 29.64 26.22
N LYS A 1089 -19.44 28.77 27.11
CA LYS A 1089 -18.00 28.52 27.30
C LYS A 1089 -17.35 27.72 26.15
N PHE A 1090 -18.12 27.01 25.33
CA PHE A 1090 -17.58 26.20 24.21
C PHE A 1090 -17.27 27.00 22.93
N GLY A 1091 -17.53 28.31 22.89
CA GLY A 1091 -17.50 29.10 21.65
C GLY A 1091 -18.91 29.33 21.07
N LYS A 1092 -19.02 30.00 19.91
CA LYS A 1092 -20.32 30.38 19.33
C LYS A 1092 -21.08 29.18 18.74
N TYR A 1093 -20.36 28.27 18.10
CA TYR A 1093 -20.90 27.02 17.55
C TYR A 1093 -20.09 25.87 18.14
N VAL A 1094 -20.76 24.74 18.39
CA VAL A 1094 -20.18 23.57 19.04
C VAL A 1094 -20.53 22.35 18.19
N GLU A 1095 -19.53 21.52 17.89
CA GLU A 1095 -19.72 20.30 17.12
C GLU A 1095 -20.31 19.18 17.98
N PHE A 1096 -21.25 18.44 17.39
CA PHE A 1096 -21.84 17.24 17.96
C PHE A 1096 -21.74 16.06 17.00
N GLU A 1097 -21.63 14.87 17.57
CA GLU A 1097 -21.66 13.56 16.93
C GLU A 1097 -22.75 12.73 17.62
N ILE A 1098 -23.61 12.04 16.85
CA ILE A 1098 -24.56 11.06 17.38
C ILE A 1098 -24.18 9.67 16.86
N ILE A 1099 -23.95 8.75 17.78
CA ILE A 1099 -23.68 7.32 17.51
C ILE A 1099 -24.83 6.44 18.03
N ASN A 1100 -25.03 5.27 17.43
CA ASN A 1100 -25.95 4.25 17.95
C ASN A 1100 -25.30 3.37 19.03
N ALA A 1101 -26.06 2.44 19.60
CA ALA A 1101 -25.58 1.48 20.61
C ALA A 1101 -24.51 0.48 20.12
N LEU A 1102 -24.17 0.45 18.82
CA LEU A 1102 -23.07 -0.33 18.23
C LEU A 1102 -21.84 0.55 17.89
N GLY A 1103 -21.82 1.82 18.32
CA GLY A 1103 -20.73 2.75 18.06
C GLY A 1103 -20.71 3.39 16.67
N MET A 1104 -21.61 3.00 15.75
CA MET A 1104 -21.68 3.60 14.42
C MET A 1104 -22.25 5.01 14.47
N LYS A 1105 -21.59 5.96 13.78
CA LYS A 1105 -22.08 7.34 13.59
C LYS A 1105 -23.34 7.38 12.73
N ILE A 1106 -24.31 8.19 13.15
CA ILE A 1106 -25.68 8.29 12.61
C ILE A 1106 -25.96 9.70 12.10
N SER A 1107 -25.42 10.73 12.77
CA SER A 1107 -25.59 12.13 12.41
C SER A 1107 -24.52 12.97 13.12
N GLU A 1108 -24.10 14.08 12.51
CA GLU A 1108 -23.23 15.07 13.15
C GLU A 1108 -23.55 16.48 12.64
N GLY A 1109 -22.97 17.50 13.28
CA GLY A 1109 -23.12 18.89 12.86
C GLY A 1109 -22.81 19.90 13.97
N THR A 1110 -23.14 21.17 13.72
CA THR A 1110 -22.87 22.27 14.66
C THR A 1110 -24.14 22.84 15.28
N ILE A 1111 -24.14 23.06 16.60
CA ILE A 1111 -25.21 23.72 17.35
C ILE A 1111 -24.74 25.09 17.88
N GLU A 1112 -25.56 26.14 17.77
CA GLU A 1112 -25.21 27.47 18.32
C GLU A 1112 -25.34 27.47 19.86
N SER A 1113 -24.40 28.11 20.55
CA SER A 1113 -24.37 28.16 22.01
C SER A 1113 -25.63 28.83 22.58
N GLY A 1114 -26.27 28.19 23.57
CA GLY A 1114 -27.61 28.52 24.03
C GLY A 1114 -28.52 27.29 23.95
N PHE A 1115 -29.67 27.42 23.31
CA PHE A 1115 -30.58 26.30 23.03
C PHE A 1115 -30.64 26.05 21.52
N GLY A 1116 -30.55 24.78 21.12
CA GLY A 1116 -30.73 24.35 19.74
C GLY A 1116 -31.39 22.98 19.62
N THR A 1117 -31.68 22.57 18.39
CA THR A 1117 -32.57 21.44 18.10
C THR A 1117 -32.06 20.59 16.94
N ILE A 1118 -32.02 19.27 17.12
CA ILE A 1118 -31.60 18.31 16.09
C ILE A 1118 -32.84 17.55 15.59
N SER A 1119 -33.01 17.45 14.27
CA SER A 1119 -34.02 16.57 13.68
C SER A 1119 -33.57 15.12 13.79
N VAL A 1120 -34.43 14.26 14.30
CA VAL A 1120 -34.20 12.80 14.40
C VAL A 1120 -35.29 12.01 13.67
N VAL A 1121 -35.91 12.63 12.65
CA VAL A 1121 -37.10 12.07 11.96
C VAL A 1121 -36.80 10.79 11.17
N ASP A 1122 -35.57 10.62 10.69
CA ASP A 1122 -35.11 9.46 9.91
C ASP A 1122 -34.41 8.39 10.78
N PHE A 1123 -34.34 8.59 12.10
CA PHE A 1123 -33.66 7.68 13.02
C PHE A 1123 -34.56 6.48 13.34
N SER A 1124 -34.03 5.27 13.29
CA SER A 1124 -34.75 4.07 13.75
C SER A 1124 -35.02 4.12 15.26
N LYS A 1125 -36.08 3.45 15.72
CA LYS A 1125 -36.37 3.31 17.16
C LYS A 1125 -35.20 2.60 17.86
N GLY A 1126 -34.65 3.18 18.91
CA GLY A 1126 -33.42 2.66 19.52
C GLY A 1126 -32.75 3.61 20.51
N VAL A 1127 -31.61 3.16 21.05
CA VAL A 1127 -30.77 3.91 21.99
C VAL A 1127 -29.61 4.57 21.24
N TYR A 1128 -29.38 5.85 21.51
CA TYR A 1128 -28.33 6.65 20.88
C TYR A 1128 -27.53 7.43 21.93
N LEU A 1129 -26.30 7.76 21.59
CA LEU A 1129 -25.42 8.62 22.38
C LEU A 1129 -25.08 9.86 21.55
N ILE A 1130 -25.29 11.05 22.12
CA ILE A 1130 -24.76 12.30 21.57
C ILE A 1130 -23.50 12.71 22.32
N LYS A 1131 -22.46 13.01 21.56
CA LYS A 1131 -21.14 13.44 21.99
C LYS A 1131 -20.94 14.89 21.54
N LEU A 1132 -20.43 15.76 22.41
CA LEU A 1132 -19.92 17.09 22.06
C LEU A 1132 -18.53 17.22 22.68
N ASN A 1133 -17.49 17.29 21.84
CA ASN A 1133 -16.09 17.10 22.26
C ASN A 1133 -15.95 15.81 23.11
N ASP A 1134 -15.23 15.87 24.24
CA ASP A 1134 -14.95 14.73 25.13
C ASP A 1134 -16.10 14.39 26.10
N GLN A 1135 -17.34 14.76 25.78
CA GLN A 1135 -18.49 14.66 26.69
C GLN A 1135 -19.71 14.02 26.01
N VAL A 1136 -20.21 12.92 26.60
CA VAL A 1136 -21.28 12.09 26.03
C VAL A 1136 -22.55 12.09 26.90
N LYS A 1137 -23.72 12.04 26.26
CA LYS A 1137 -25.05 11.87 26.88
C LYS A 1137 -25.93 10.91 26.07
N ARG A 1138 -26.69 10.06 26.76
CA ARG A 1138 -27.63 9.10 26.17
C ARG A 1138 -29.01 9.72 25.93
N PHE A 1139 -29.65 9.36 24.81
CA PHE A 1139 -31.08 9.56 24.59
C PHE A 1139 -31.71 8.33 23.89
N ILE A 1140 -33.03 8.35 23.71
CA ILE A 1140 -33.78 7.24 23.09
C ILE A 1140 -34.72 7.83 22.02
N VAL A 1141 -34.85 7.14 20.88
CA VAL A 1141 -35.90 7.38 19.89
C VAL A 1141 -36.95 6.29 20.08
N GLU A 1142 -38.15 6.68 20.53
CA GLU A 1142 -39.25 5.79 20.97
C GLU A 1142 -40.14 5.28 19.84
#